data_AF-A0A968HMD3-F1
#
_entry.id   AF-A0A968HMD3-F1
#
_cell.length_a   1.000
_cell.length_b   1.000
_cell.length_c   1.000
_cell.angle_alpha   90.00
_cell.angle_beta   90.00
_cell.angle_gamma   90.00
#
_symmetry.space_group_name_H-M   'P 1'
#
loop_
_entity.id
_entity.type
_entity.pdbx_description
1 polymer ?
#
loop_
_entity_poly.entity_id
_entity_poly.type
_entity_poly.pdbx_seq_one_letter_code
_entity_poly.pdbx_strand_id
1 'polypeptide(L)'
;MTERRQAKTTTEAYWTLDPFASVEPGDPWFVDLDAMLPREHYGVARKLERLLVGPGRPEFVRIGVVGQYGVGKSTLLRGALGQRVFQSIYVNSLEAFDQGGFTFSDLALVTAEAVLRHLDESTIASKQLRVAQGWFTDELLTETHRAQLLDGLSTPAALPAIVTKIVAALKTDNHYRREIRQRAAQILDDFVHHINLLLDLAHTRLGKKPCVLLDELDKFAPEMLATVLRQSEGIRQLRADMVFVLDPAIEYLSLAREAMNWVQVPVLPTRLIGDGPSVVRSEALAAIERLLAPRVDLDAVFADPRACMKALAQWSGGHIGDLLWLARRAAELVEPDKITLAHIEEAGRSLGRRRVTTMRPEDLASAVEVHLHKRVVAERDWPMIENLCVLEHTGSWWDVHPAVRSDEMFVAALAAVSSPATRSAANVREAPKRALGALNRIVPSHVIDALHRIEFRAIGPADELELELSPRVNLILGDNGLGKTFLLDVAWWALTGSWPGRAAWPDAEERKAMPRIRLVDADEHASESRFDLRLETWPRDESWPRPAGPVVYARIDGGVSIWDPLRNDLYGLGEPQSIAAYHLSPRQLEIGLEDRDGTSRCNGLFSDWESWKHDEPQLFERFFAVVRGLFAPDGAAVDSPNPGPSVQLSKHDETRIPTLEFSYGRVPLIHLSAGMKRILGLAYALVWAWHGHQRAAKSENGQPARSMILLIDEVESHLHPRWQRLLLPALLRIIGELAGEVSVQVLATTHSPLVLASLVPTFDEQRDKLSHLDIHGREVLLRDLPWANFGDASGWLTSTIFGLGQASSLEAERAIKAARAIMRGEEQLPDGLDSAQAIDAALQLTVAPEHPIWDHWKIFMRNQAP
;
A
#
# COMPACT_ATOMS: atom_id res chain seq x y z
N MET A 1 32.17 -7.21 7.60
CA MET A 1 31.87 -5.95 8.31
C MET A 1 32.83 -4.90 7.79
N THR A 2 32.31 -3.80 7.24
CA THR A 2 33.11 -2.61 6.92
C THR A 2 33.68 -2.03 8.20
N GLU A 3 34.96 -1.65 8.20
CA GLU A 3 35.61 -1.05 9.36
C GLU A 3 34.98 0.32 9.64
N ARG A 4 34.23 0.44 10.75
CA ARG A 4 33.57 1.70 11.13
C ARG A 4 34.62 2.72 11.56
N ARG A 5 34.94 3.64 10.66
CA ARG A 5 35.88 4.73 10.89
C ARG A 5 35.13 5.99 11.33
N GLN A 6 35.76 6.74 12.24
CA GLN A 6 35.32 8.07 12.63
C GLN A 6 35.62 9.06 11.50
N ALA A 7 34.61 9.75 11.00
CA ALA A 7 34.74 10.77 9.96
C ALA A 7 35.46 12.02 10.47
N LYS A 8 36.32 12.60 9.63
CA LYS A 8 37.11 13.82 9.93
C LYS A 8 36.82 14.99 8.98
N THR A 9 35.90 14.80 8.05
CA THR A 9 35.43 15.80 7.09
C THR A 9 33.90 15.76 7.00
N THR A 10 33.26 16.82 6.51
CA THR A 10 31.81 16.82 6.28
C THR A 10 31.38 15.84 5.19
N THR A 11 32.20 15.64 4.16
CA THR A 11 32.04 14.57 3.15
C THR A 11 31.94 13.18 3.77
N GLU A 12 32.85 12.82 4.69
CA GLU A 12 32.81 11.55 5.41
C GLU A 12 31.66 11.51 6.43
N ALA A 13 31.36 12.65 7.07
CA ALA A 13 30.30 12.77 8.06
C ALA A 13 28.93 12.42 7.44
N TYR A 14 28.68 12.82 6.19
CA TYR A 14 27.45 12.48 5.46
C TYR A 14 27.15 10.97 5.46
N TRP A 15 28.17 10.12 5.29
CA TRP A 15 28.00 8.66 5.27
C TRP A 15 27.99 8.02 6.66
N THR A 16 28.73 8.56 7.63
CA THR A 16 28.77 8.02 9.01
C THR A 16 27.58 8.44 9.88
N LEU A 17 26.87 9.50 9.49
CA LEU A 17 25.66 10.01 10.15
C LEU A 17 24.36 9.44 9.54
N ASP A 18 24.42 8.24 8.96
CA ASP A 18 23.26 7.57 8.41
C ASP A 18 22.27 7.14 9.52
N PRO A 19 21.03 7.67 9.56
CA PRO A 19 20.04 7.30 10.58
C PRO A 19 19.52 5.86 10.42
N PHE A 20 19.74 5.21 9.26
CA PHE A 20 19.27 3.86 8.96
C PHE A 20 20.31 2.76 9.28
N ALA A 21 21.52 3.12 9.69
CA ALA A 21 22.57 2.15 9.99
C ALA A 21 22.26 1.31 11.25
N SER A 22 22.10 -0.01 11.11
CA SER A 22 21.97 -0.93 12.26
C SER A 22 23.18 -0.81 13.19
N VAL A 23 22.95 -0.80 14.51
CA VAL A 23 24.02 -0.73 15.52
C VAL A 23 23.87 -1.90 16.47
N GLU A 24 24.82 -2.82 16.43
CA GLU A 24 24.82 -4.02 17.28
C GLU A 24 25.53 -3.77 18.63
N PRO A 25 25.23 -4.54 19.68
CA PRO A 25 26.04 -4.57 20.90
C PRO A 25 27.49 -4.94 20.60
N GLY A 26 28.45 -4.13 21.07
CA GLY A 26 29.88 -4.29 20.79
C GLY A 26 30.38 -3.53 19.56
N ASP A 27 29.49 -2.90 18.79
CA ASP A 27 29.86 -1.99 17.71
C ASP A 27 30.45 -0.66 18.27
N PRO A 28 31.48 -0.05 17.63
CA PRO A 28 32.03 1.24 18.07
C PRO A 28 31.01 2.37 18.15
N TRP A 29 29.92 2.32 17.38
CA TRP A 29 28.85 3.32 17.37
C TRP A 29 27.74 3.07 18.41
N PHE A 30 27.84 1.97 19.18
CA PHE A 30 26.90 1.63 20.25
C PHE A 30 27.11 2.50 21.49
N VAL A 31 26.02 3.03 22.05
CA VAL A 31 26.02 3.85 23.27
C VAL A 31 24.90 3.39 24.19
N ASP A 32 25.24 3.07 25.44
CA ASP A 32 24.27 2.74 26.48
C ASP A 32 23.67 4.01 27.07
N LEU A 33 22.57 4.46 26.46
CA LEU A 33 21.83 5.66 26.86
C LEU A 33 21.08 5.47 28.19
N ASP A 34 20.65 4.24 28.52
CA ASP A 34 19.95 3.88 29.77
C ASP A 34 20.88 4.06 31.00
N ALA A 35 22.19 3.84 30.81
CA ALA A 35 23.21 4.09 31.83
C ALA A 35 23.57 5.58 32.00
N MET A 36 23.38 6.41 30.97
CA MET A 36 23.75 7.83 30.98
C MET A 36 22.64 8.76 31.50
N LEU A 37 21.38 8.37 31.35
CA LEU A 37 20.23 9.25 31.58
C LEU A 37 19.49 8.94 32.90
N PRO A 38 18.77 9.92 33.49
CA PRO A 38 18.00 9.71 34.70
C PRO A 38 16.97 8.59 34.53
N ARG A 39 17.02 7.58 35.41
CA ARG A 39 16.18 6.36 35.35
C ARG A 39 14.68 6.62 35.39
N GLU A 40 14.28 7.75 35.97
CA GLU A 40 12.88 8.20 36.03
C GLU A 40 12.35 8.73 34.69
N HIS A 41 13.25 9.08 33.75
CA HIS A 41 12.91 9.61 32.43
C HIS A 41 13.28 8.66 31.29
N TYR A 42 14.37 7.89 31.40
CA TYR A 42 14.89 7.02 30.32
C TYR A 42 15.32 5.61 30.82
N GLY A 43 14.69 5.08 31.87
CA GLY A 43 15.05 3.77 32.45
C GLY A 43 14.40 2.55 31.76
N VAL A 44 14.57 2.39 30.44
CA VAL A 44 13.87 1.36 29.63
C VAL A 44 14.43 -0.04 29.90
N ALA A 45 15.74 -0.22 29.82
CA ALA A 45 16.44 -1.49 30.00
C ALA A 45 16.18 -2.12 31.38
N ARG A 46 15.91 -1.30 32.40
CA ARG A 46 15.54 -1.73 33.76
C ARG A 46 14.05 -2.06 33.91
N LYS A 47 13.14 -1.40 33.18
CA LYS A 47 11.72 -1.80 33.12
C LYS A 47 11.59 -3.20 32.51
N LEU A 48 12.28 -3.43 31.39
CA LEU A 48 12.40 -4.74 30.75
C LEU A 48 12.96 -5.80 31.70
N GLU A 49 14.05 -5.48 32.41
CA GLU A 49 14.65 -6.37 33.39
C GLU A 49 13.67 -6.75 34.51
N ARG A 50 12.91 -5.79 35.05
CA ARG A 50 11.91 -6.06 36.09
C ARG A 50 10.80 -6.98 35.59
N LEU A 51 10.38 -6.86 34.33
CA LEU A 51 9.37 -7.76 33.74
C LEU A 51 9.94 -9.15 33.45
N LEU A 52 11.20 -9.25 33.03
CA LEU A 52 11.84 -10.51 32.62
C LEU A 52 12.45 -11.29 33.79
N VAL A 53 13.10 -10.68 34.79
CA VAL A 53 13.73 -11.37 35.94
C VAL A 53 13.21 -10.92 37.31
N GLY A 54 12.25 -10.01 37.37
CA GLY A 54 11.76 -9.48 38.65
C GLY A 54 11.07 -10.54 39.53
N PRO A 55 11.16 -10.43 40.87
CA PRO A 55 10.50 -11.35 41.77
C PRO A 55 8.97 -11.28 41.58
N GLY A 56 8.33 -12.46 41.53
CA GLY A 56 6.88 -12.58 41.33
C GLY A 56 6.40 -12.48 39.87
N ARG A 57 7.30 -12.50 38.87
CA ARG A 57 6.89 -12.57 37.46
C ARG A 57 6.09 -13.85 37.14
N PRO A 58 5.15 -13.82 36.18
CA PRO A 58 4.54 -15.02 35.60
C PRO A 58 5.57 -16.00 35.03
N GLU A 59 5.15 -17.26 34.83
CA GLU A 59 6.01 -18.26 34.19
C GLU A 59 6.41 -17.85 32.77
N PHE A 60 5.53 -17.22 31.99
CA PHE A 60 5.86 -16.72 30.65
C PHE A 60 5.32 -15.30 30.45
N VAL A 61 6.17 -14.37 30.01
CA VAL A 61 5.87 -12.92 29.98
C VAL A 61 5.85 -12.40 28.54
N ARG A 62 4.85 -11.55 28.24
CA ARG A 62 4.74 -10.82 26.96
C ARG A 62 5.03 -9.36 27.23
N ILE A 63 5.86 -8.76 26.38
CA ILE A 63 6.24 -7.36 26.48
C ILE A 63 6.09 -6.69 25.11
N GLY A 64 5.22 -5.68 25.02
CA GLY A 64 5.17 -4.74 23.91
C GLY A 64 6.14 -3.60 24.17
N VAL A 65 7.12 -3.43 23.29
CA VAL A 65 8.10 -2.35 23.37
C VAL A 65 7.76 -1.34 22.29
N VAL A 66 7.22 -0.21 22.72
CA VAL A 66 6.67 0.83 21.85
C VAL A 66 7.49 2.10 21.94
N GLY A 67 7.50 2.87 20.85
CA GLY A 67 8.22 4.11 20.71
C GLY A 67 8.34 4.45 19.22
N GLN A 68 8.46 5.72 18.87
CA GLN A 68 8.38 6.14 17.48
C GLN A 68 9.52 5.55 16.62
N TYR A 69 9.31 5.42 15.31
CA TYR A 69 10.33 4.92 14.41
C TYR A 69 11.58 5.83 14.43
N GLY A 70 12.75 5.27 14.75
CA GLY A 70 14.01 6.03 14.86
C GLY A 70 14.48 6.36 16.29
N VAL A 71 13.72 6.02 17.35
CA VAL A 71 14.17 6.24 18.76
C VAL A 71 15.22 5.24 19.26
N GLY A 72 15.65 4.27 18.43
CA GLY A 72 16.67 3.27 18.81
C GLY A 72 16.16 2.04 19.56
N LYS A 73 14.86 1.70 19.46
CA LYS A 73 14.21 0.54 20.12
C LYS A 73 15.05 -0.74 20.03
N SER A 74 15.37 -1.16 18.81
CA SER A 74 16.10 -2.41 18.50
C SER A 74 17.51 -2.43 19.10
N THR A 75 18.26 -1.32 18.96
CA THR A 75 19.61 -1.16 19.54
C THR A 75 19.58 -1.27 21.07
N LEU A 76 18.63 -0.58 21.72
CA LEU A 76 18.44 -0.64 23.17
C LEU A 76 18.10 -2.06 23.63
N LEU A 77 17.19 -2.74 22.92
CA LEU A 77 16.76 -4.10 23.25
C LEU A 77 17.88 -5.13 23.10
N ARG A 78 18.64 -5.09 22.00
CA ARG A 78 19.78 -6.00 21.79
C ARG A 78 20.84 -5.80 22.87
N GLY A 79 21.12 -4.56 23.27
CA GLY A 79 22.01 -4.26 24.40
C GLY A 79 21.47 -4.79 25.73
N ALA A 80 20.21 -4.48 26.05
CA ALA A 80 19.55 -4.85 27.31
C ALA A 80 19.32 -6.36 27.47
N LEU A 81 19.21 -7.13 26.38
CA LEU A 81 19.00 -8.57 26.42
C LEU A 81 20.32 -9.36 26.31
N GLY A 82 21.27 -8.91 25.49
CA GLY A 82 22.49 -9.65 25.17
C GLY A 82 23.44 -9.95 26.34
N GLN A 83 23.34 -9.19 27.45
CA GLN A 83 24.19 -9.38 28.63
C GLN A 83 23.57 -10.22 29.76
N ARG A 84 22.44 -10.91 29.53
CA ARG A 84 21.57 -11.42 30.63
C ARG A 84 21.38 -12.95 30.68
N VAL A 85 20.50 -13.37 31.60
CA VAL A 85 20.23 -14.76 32.04
C VAL A 85 19.48 -15.61 31.00
N PHE A 86 18.91 -14.99 29.96
CA PHE A 86 18.15 -15.67 28.90
C PHE A 86 19.03 -16.05 27.70
N GLN A 87 18.53 -17.00 26.91
CA GLN A 87 18.95 -17.17 25.53
C GLN A 87 18.10 -16.23 24.68
N SER A 88 18.67 -15.11 24.24
CA SER A 88 17.99 -14.18 23.33
C SER A 88 17.93 -14.77 21.93
N ILE A 89 16.72 -14.91 21.41
CA ILE A 89 16.44 -15.48 20.09
C ILE A 89 15.86 -14.36 19.24
N TYR A 90 16.64 -13.88 18.29
CA TYR A 90 16.29 -12.75 17.44
C TYR A 90 15.52 -13.20 16.20
N VAL A 91 14.41 -12.52 15.90
CA VAL A 91 13.61 -12.71 14.69
C VAL A 91 13.42 -11.35 14.01
N ASN A 92 13.98 -11.20 12.80
CA ASN A 92 13.60 -10.10 11.91
C ASN A 92 12.21 -10.39 11.35
N SER A 93 11.20 -9.61 11.74
CA SER A 93 9.82 -9.86 11.34
C SER A 93 9.59 -9.61 9.84
N LEU A 94 10.30 -8.66 9.22
CA LEU A 94 10.22 -8.41 7.77
C LEU A 94 10.71 -9.58 6.91
N GLU A 95 11.63 -10.40 7.45
CA GLU A 95 12.13 -11.61 6.80
C GLU A 95 11.34 -12.86 7.18
N ALA A 96 10.67 -12.85 8.34
CA ALA A 96 9.96 -14.01 8.88
C ALA A 96 8.50 -14.11 8.44
N PHE A 97 7.84 -12.97 8.19
CA PHE A 97 6.43 -12.91 7.79
C PHE A 97 6.26 -12.33 6.38
N ASP A 98 5.18 -12.72 5.73
CA ASP A 98 4.74 -12.15 4.46
C ASP A 98 4.19 -10.72 4.67
N GLN A 99 4.71 -9.77 3.88
CA GLN A 99 4.40 -8.34 4.00
C GLN A 99 2.96 -7.99 3.60
N GLY A 100 2.23 -8.89 2.94
CA GLY A 100 0.80 -8.74 2.64
C GLY A 100 -0.13 -9.15 3.78
N GLY A 101 0.37 -9.82 4.84
CA GLY A 101 -0.47 -10.21 5.97
C GLY A 101 0.09 -11.33 6.84
N PHE A 102 -0.04 -11.24 8.17
CA PHE A 102 0.12 -12.43 9.01
C PHE A 102 -0.95 -12.58 10.10
N THR A 103 -1.01 -13.79 10.64
CA THR A 103 -2.00 -14.30 11.58
C THR A 103 -1.27 -14.84 12.81
N PHE A 104 -2.01 -15.09 13.88
CA PHE A 104 -1.48 -15.75 15.08
C PHE A 104 -0.85 -17.11 14.78
N SER A 105 -1.40 -17.89 13.84
CA SER A 105 -0.82 -19.19 13.47
C SER A 105 0.57 -19.06 12.84
N ASP A 106 0.80 -18.03 12.00
CA ASP A 106 2.14 -17.76 11.47
C ASP A 106 3.09 -17.31 12.58
N LEU A 107 2.63 -16.42 13.49
CA LEU A 107 3.40 -15.96 14.65
C LEU A 107 3.86 -17.13 15.53
N ALA A 108 2.96 -18.06 15.84
CA ALA A 108 3.26 -19.24 16.66
C ALA A 108 4.25 -20.18 15.95
N LEU A 109 4.08 -20.43 14.65
CA LEU A 109 4.98 -21.26 13.85
C LEU A 109 6.39 -20.65 13.73
N VAL A 110 6.49 -19.34 13.43
CA VAL A 110 7.77 -18.60 13.41
C VAL A 110 8.44 -18.61 14.78
N THR A 111 7.68 -18.47 15.87
CA THR A 111 8.20 -18.55 17.24
C THR A 111 8.79 -19.94 17.53
N ALA A 112 8.07 -21.01 17.16
CA ALA A 112 8.56 -22.38 17.33
C ALA A 112 9.80 -22.66 16.47
N GLU A 113 9.79 -22.25 15.20
CA GLU A 113 10.89 -22.41 14.25
C GLU A 113 12.18 -21.71 14.74
N ALA A 114 12.07 -20.44 15.14
CA ALA A 114 13.19 -19.66 15.63
C ALA A 114 13.81 -20.27 16.90
N VAL A 115 12.97 -20.86 17.77
CA VAL A 115 13.44 -21.58 18.97
C VAL A 115 14.09 -22.92 18.61
N LEU A 116 13.51 -23.69 17.70
CA LEU A 116 14.06 -24.98 17.26
C LEU A 116 15.41 -24.83 16.56
N ARG A 117 15.65 -23.74 15.81
CA ARG A 117 16.95 -23.42 15.18
C ARG A 117 18.12 -23.28 16.18
N HIS A 118 17.84 -23.11 17.47
CA HIS A 118 18.85 -22.97 18.53
C HIS A 118 19.11 -24.28 19.30
N LEU A 119 18.55 -25.42 18.85
CA LEU A 119 18.77 -26.74 19.47
C LEU A 119 19.76 -27.58 18.65
N ASP A 120 20.73 -28.21 19.33
CA ASP A 120 21.68 -29.13 18.70
C ASP A 120 21.00 -30.39 18.14
N GLU A 121 21.50 -30.95 17.04
CA GLU A 121 20.91 -32.12 16.37
C GLU A 121 20.75 -33.35 17.29
N SER A 122 21.67 -33.53 18.24
CA SER A 122 21.62 -34.62 19.25
C SER A 122 20.41 -34.53 20.20
N THR A 123 19.73 -33.38 20.23
CA THR A 123 18.57 -33.10 21.08
C THR A 123 17.26 -33.66 20.50
N ILE A 124 17.23 -33.95 19.20
CA ILE A 124 15.99 -34.11 18.42
C ILE A 124 15.27 -35.47 18.67
N ALA A 125 15.84 -36.39 19.44
CA ALA A 125 15.29 -37.75 19.65
C ALA A 125 14.13 -37.89 20.68
N SER A 126 13.51 -36.80 21.14
CA SER A 126 12.52 -36.83 22.23
C SER A 126 11.16 -37.44 21.83
N LYS A 127 10.38 -37.91 22.83
CA LYS A 127 9.01 -38.41 22.60
C LYS A 127 8.05 -37.28 22.20
N GLN A 128 8.18 -36.11 22.84
CA GLN A 128 7.39 -34.91 22.55
C GLN A 128 7.55 -34.48 21.08
N LEU A 129 8.79 -34.52 20.57
CA LEU A 129 9.10 -34.12 19.21
C LEU A 129 8.44 -35.04 18.16
N ARG A 130 8.40 -36.35 18.42
CA ARG A 130 7.67 -37.31 17.56
C ARG A 130 6.15 -37.12 17.58
N VAL A 131 5.57 -36.75 18.72
CA VAL A 131 4.13 -36.44 18.81
C VAL A 131 3.80 -35.18 18.01
N ALA A 132 4.56 -34.10 18.21
CA ALA A 132 4.40 -32.88 17.43
C ALA A 132 4.64 -33.12 15.93
N GLN A 133 5.69 -33.86 15.55
CA GLN A 133 5.98 -34.18 14.15
C GLN A 133 4.83 -34.95 13.47
N GLY A 134 4.23 -35.94 14.15
CA GLY A 134 3.04 -36.63 13.65
C GLY A 134 1.92 -35.63 13.40
N TRP A 135 1.47 -34.92 14.44
CA TRP A 135 0.36 -33.97 14.34
C TRP A 135 0.55 -32.89 13.26
N PHE A 136 1.72 -32.26 13.17
CA PHE A 136 2.02 -31.27 12.12
C PHE A 136 1.97 -31.87 10.70
N THR A 137 2.17 -33.18 10.57
CA THR A 137 2.21 -33.89 9.30
C THR A 137 0.86 -34.51 8.92
N ASP A 138 0.09 -34.97 9.91
CA ASP A 138 -1.21 -35.62 9.77
C ASP A 138 -2.34 -34.59 9.65
N GLU A 139 -2.39 -33.58 10.53
CA GLU A 139 -3.53 -32.67 10.63
C GLU A 139 -3.33 -31.37 9.83
N LEU A 140 -2.12 -30.79 9.87
CA LEU A 140 -1.85 -29.47 9.27
C LEU A 140 -1.57 -29.52 7.76
N LEU A 141 -1.29 -30.69 7.18
CA LEU A 141 -0.95 -30.88 5.76
C LEU A 141 -1.99 -31.73 5.01
N THR A 142 -2.09 -31.55 3.69
CA THR A 142 -2.80 -32.49 2.80
C THR A 142 -1.95 -33.72 2.53
N GLU A 143 -2.56 -34.83 2.10
CA GLU A 143 -1.83 -36.00 1.60
C GLU A 143 -0.83 -35.63 0.49
N THR A 144 -1.21 -34.72 -0.42
CA THR A 144 -0.37 -34.25 -1.53
C THR A 144 0.88 -33.51 -1.05
N HIS A 145 0.72 -32.53 -0.14
CA HIS A 145 1.85 -31.77 0.39
C HIS A 145 2.69 -32.61 1.37
N ARG A 146 2.05 -33.52 2.12
CA ARG A 146 2.70 -34.51 2.97
C ARG A 146 3.66 -35.38 2.17
N ALA A 147 3.25 -35.88 1.01
CA ALA A 147 4.12 -36.67 0.13
C ALA A 147 5.34 -35.86 -0.34
N GLN A 148 5.15 -34.61 -0.79
CA GLN A 148 6.25 -33.74 -1.23
C GLN A 148 7.21 -33.32 -0.10
N LEU A 149 6.69 -33.14 1.13
CA LEU A 149 7.49 -32.67 2.26
C LEU A 149 8.28 -33.78 2.94
N LEU A 150 7.71 -34.99 3.02
CA LEU A 150 8.31 -36.16 3.67
C LEU A 150 9.29 -36.93 2.79
N ASP A 151 9.38 -36.64 1.50
CA ASP A 151 10.34 -37.32 0.62
C ASP A 151 11.78 -37.09 1.13
N GLY A 152 12.46 -38.19 1.49
CA GLY A 152 13.77 -38.19 2.17
C GLY A 152 13.77 -37.84 3.68
N LEU A 153 12.63 -37.53 4.32
CA LEU A 153 12.56 -37.03 5.72
C LEU A 153 11.92 -38.03 6.71
N SER A 154 12.37 -39.29 6.70
CA SER A 154 11.78 -40.39 7.51
C SER A 154 12.32 -40.52 8.94
N THR A 155 13.21 -39.63 9.40
CA THR A 155 13.86 -39.70 10.73
C THR A 155 13.35 -38.62 11.70
N PRO A 156 13.40 -38.82 13.03
CA PRO A 156 13.05 -37.78 14.02
C PRO A 156 13.81 -36.46 13.82
N ALA A 157 15.06 -36.54 13.34
CA ALA A 157 15.90 -35.39 12.97
C ALA A 157 15.24 -34.42 11.96
N ALA A 158 14.17 -34.84 11.28
CA ALA A 158 13.49 -34.05 10.26
C ALA A 158 12.58 -32.94 10.79
N LEU A 159 12.16 -32.90 12.06
CA LEU A 159 11.16 -31.91 12.48
C LEU A 159 11.60 -30.45 12.28
N PRO A 160 12.83 -30.03 12.62
CA PRO A 160 13.27 -28.67 12.31
C PRO A 160 13.19 -28.36 10.81
N ALA A 161 13.53 -29.33 9.94
CA ALA A 161 13.39 -29.18 8.50
C ALA A 161 11.92 -29.08 8.04
N ILE A 162 11.00 -29.88 8.62
CA ILE A 162 9.57 -29.81 8.34
C ILE A 162 9.00 -28.45 8.76
N VAL A 163 9.27 -28.01 9.99
CA VAL A 163 8.81 -26.70 10.51
C VAL A 163 9.43 -25.55 9.71
N THR A 164 10.70 -25.63 9.33
CA THR A 164 11.37 -24.63 8.47
C THR A 164 10.74 -24.58 7.08
N LYS A 165 10.44 -25.73 6.45
CA LYS A 165 9.74 -25.78 5.15
C LYS A 165 8.32 -25.22 5.23
N ILE A 166 7.57 -25.52 6.30
CA ILE A 166 6.25 -24.94 6.56
C ILE A 166 6.36 -23.41 6.70
N VAL A 167 7.24 -22.92 7.58
CA VAL A 167 7.45 -21.47 7.77
C VAL A 167 7.92 -20.78 6.48
N ALA A 168 8.82 -21.39 5.70
CA ALA A 168 9.25 -20.85 4.41
C ALA A 168 8.07 -20.69 3.43
N ALA A 169 7.13 -21.63 3.41
CA ALA A 169 5.94 -21.53 2.58
C ALA A 169 4.94 -20.44 3.04
N LEU A 170 4.96 -20.05 4.32
CA LEU A 170 4.16 -18.95 4.86
C LEU A 170 4.70 -17.56 4.49
N LYS A 171 5.92 -17.44 3.96
CA LYS A 171 6.55 -16.16 3.57
C LYS A 171 6.06 -15.56 2.23
N THR A 172 5.16 -16.24 1.53
CA THR A 172 4.61 -15.83 0.24
C THR A 172 3.11 -16.07 0.20
N ASP A 173 2.30 -15.23 -0.45
CA ASP A 173 0.89 -15.53 -0.67
C ASP A 173 0.72 -16.62 -1.74
N ASN A 174 0.25 -17.77 -1.29
CA ASN A 174 0.01 -18.95 -2.10
C ASN A 174 -1.16 -19.75 -1.51
N HIS A 175 -1.74 -20.64 -2.30
CA HIS A 175 -2.87 -21.49 -1.88
C HIS A 175 -2.55 -22.30 -0.61
N TYR A 176 -1.33 -22.80 -0.51
CA TYR A 176 -0.87 -23.68 0.56
C TYR A 176 -0.81 -22.99 1.94
N ARG A 177 -0.34 -21.73 2.01
CA ARG A 177 -0.38 -20.86 3.20
C ARG A 177 -1.81 -20.61 3.67
N ARG A 178 -2.73 -20.37 2.74
CA ARG A 178 -4.16 -20.15 3.06
C ARG A 178 -4.78 -21.41 3.67
N GLU A 179 -4.44 -22.58 3.14
CA GLU A 179 -4.90 -23.87 3.69
C GLU A 179 -4.33 -24.16 5.09
N ILE A 180 -3.01 -23.98 5.31
CA ILE A 180 -2.38 -24.14 6.64
C ILE A 180 -3.09 -23.26 7.68
N ARG A 181 -3.33 -21.98 7.36
CA ARG A 181 -4.04 -21.04 8.24
C ARG A 181 -5.47 -21.49 8.52
N GLN A 182 -6.20 -21.92 7.49
CA GLN A 182 -7.59 -22.39 7.64
C GLN A 182 -7.66 -23.60 8.58
N ARG A 183 -6.76 -24.58 8.43
CA ARG A 183 -6.68 -25.74 9.33
C ARG A 183 -6.28 -25.33 10.73
N ALA A 184 -5.20 -24.56 10.92
CA ALA A 184 -4.75 -24.10 12.23
C ALA A 184 -5.85 -23.33 12.99
N ALA A 185 -6.68 -22.56 12.29
CA ALA A 185 -7.81 -21.83 12.89
C ALA A 185 -8.99 -22.73 13.28
N GLN A 186 -9.16 -23.90 12.66
CA GLN A 186 -10.21 -24.87 13.00
C GLN A 186 -9.89 -25.68 14.26
N ILE A 187 -8.61 -25.90 14.56
CA ILE A 187 -8.12 -26.73 15.68
C ILE A 187 -7.14 -25.94 16.57
N LEU A 188 -7.52 -24.70 16.92
CA LEU A 188 -6.62 -23.73 17.56
C LEU A 188 -5.99 -24.21 18.89
N ASP A 189 -6.78 -24.84 19.76
CA ASP A 189 -6.29 -25.33 21.06
C ASP A 189 -5.26 -26.46 20.89
N ASP A 190 -5.52 -27.41 19.98
CA ASP A 190 -4.58 -28.50 19.65
C ASP A 190 -3.33 -27.96 18.94
N PHE A 191 -3.48 -26.96 18.07
CA PHE A 191 -2.37 -26.27 17.44
C PHE A 191 -1.44 -25.60 18.48
N VAL A 192 -2.02 -24.85 19.42
CA VAL A 192 -1.26 -24.22 20.51
C VAL A 192 -0.64 -25.28 21.44
N HIS A 193 -1.32 -26.40 21.70
CA HIS A 193 -0.76 -27.53 22.45
C HIS A 193 0.53 -28.07 21.78
N HIS A 194 0.48 -28.35 20.48
CA HIS A 194 1.63 -28.93 19.76
C HIS A 194 2.78 -27.93 19.59
N ILE A 195 2.50 -26.64 19.40
CA ILE A 195 3.52 -25.57 19.48
C ILE A 195 4.17 -25.56 20.87
N ASN A 196 3.38 -25.66 21.94
CA ASN A 196 3.89 -25.68 23.31
C ASN A 196 4.76 -26.90 23.63
N LEU A 197 4.50 -28.07 23.05
CA LEU A 197 5.39 -29.24 23.18
C LEU A 197 6.81 -28.96 22.63
N LEU A 198 6.93 -28.12 21.60
CA LEU A 198 8.23 -27.71 21.02
C LEU A 198 8.95 -26.68 21.91
N LEU A 199 8.19 -25.72 22.45
CA LEU A 199 8.72 -24.71 23.37
C LEU A 199 9.16 -25.33 24.70
N ASP A 200 8.35 -26.23 25.28
CA ASP A 200 8.68 -27.02 26.48
C ASP A 200 9.98 -27.81 26.29
N LEU A 201 10.14 -28.48 25.13
CA LEU A 201 11.37 -29.19 24.80
C LEU A 201 12.58 -28.25 24.81
N ALA A 202 12.45 -27.05 24.24
CA ALA A 202 13.52 -26.07 24.24
C ALA A 202 13.89 -25.59 25.65
N HIS A 203 12.91 -25.36 26.55
CA HIS A 203 13.19 -25.02 27.96
C HIS A 203 14.01 -26.09 28.69
N THR A 204 13.79 -27.36 28.37
CA THR A 204 14.54 -28.48 29.00
C THR A 204 15.95 -28.68 28.44
N ARG A 205 16.32 -27.98 27.36
CA ARG A 205 17.52 -28.29 26.55
C ARG A 205 18.44 -27.09 26.33
N LEU A 206 17.89 -25.90 26.20
CA LEU A 206 18.66 -24.67 26.23
C LEU A 206 19.15 -24.43 27.67
N GLY A 207 20.47 -24.28 27.86
CA GLY A 207 21.05 -24.03 29.19
C GLY A 207 20.66 -22.68 29.83
N LYS A 208 19.94 -21.84 29.08
CA LYS A 208 19.26 -20.62 29.51
C LYS A 208 17.85 -20.61 28.92
N LYS A 209 16.90 -20.04 29.66
CA LYS A 209 15.52 -19.89 29.20
C LYS A 209 15.45 -19.05 27.91
N PRO A 210 14.80 -19.52 26.81
CA PRO A 210 14.62 -18.75 25.60
C PRO A 210 13.71 -17.53 25.82
N CYS A 211 14.12 -16.40 25.24
CA CYS A 211 13.32 -15.20 25.11
C CYS A 211 13.35 -14.75 23.64
N VAL A 212 12.19 -14.75 22.98
CA VAL A 212 12.05 -14.45 21.55
C VAL A 212 11.79 -12.97 21.37
N LEU A 213 12.69 -12.29 20.66
CA LEU A 213 12.58 -10.89 20.27
C LEU A 213 12.10 -10.81 18.82
N LEU A 214 10.86 -10.38 18.65
CA LEU A 214 10.24 -10.09 17.35
C LEU A 214 10.48 -8.60 17.06
N ASP A 215 11.54 -8.33 16.32
CA ASP A 215 11.97 -6.98 15.94
C ASP A 215 11.34 -6.59 14.61
N GLU A 216 11.29 -5.29 14.33
CA GLU A 216 10.72 -4.69 13.12
C GLU A 216 9.22 -4.93 12.87
N LEU A 217 8.44 -5.34 13.90
CA LEU A 217 6.97 -5.40 13.77
C LEU A 217 6.36 -4.00 13.60
N ASP A 218 7.02 -2.96 14.12
CA ASP A 218 6.67 -1.55 13.94
C ASP A 218 6.71 -1.05 12.48
N LYS A 219 7.21 -1.87 11.55
CA LYS A 219 7.18 -1.59 10.10
C LYS A 219 5.97 -2.20 9.37
N PHE A 220 5.11 -2.96 10.05
CA PHE A 220 3.88 -3.52 9.48
C PHE A 220 2.69 -2.60 9.73
N ALA A 221 1.71 -2.63 8.82
CA ALA A 221 0.48 -1.84 8.95
C ALA A 221 -0.26 -2.11 10.28
N PRO A 222 -0.68 -1.08 11.04
CA PRO A 222 -1.30 -1.26 12.36
C PRO A 222 -2.52 -2.17 12.37
N GLU A 223 -3.33 -2.18 11.30
CA GLU A 223 -4.53 -3.01 11.13
C GLU A 223 -4.20 -4.51 11.04
N MET A 224 -3.06 -4.84 10.43
CA MET A 224 -2.55 -6.20 10.33
C MET A 224 -2.14 -6.70 11.71
N LEU A 225 -1.34 -5.91 12.44
CA LEU A 225 -0.93 -6.22 13.80
C LEU A 225 -2.14 -6.31 14.74
N ALA A 226 -3.12 -5.40 14.60
CA ALA A 226 -4.37 -5.45 15.34
C ALA A 226 -5.10 -6.79 15.14
N THR A 227 -5.08 -7.34 13.92
CA THR A 227 -5.72 -8.64 13.62
C THR A 227 -5.03 -9.81 14.32
N VAL A 228 -3.70 -9.79 14.43
CA VAL A 228 -2.93 -10.78 15.22
C VAL A 228 -3.19 -10.60 16.72
N LEU A 229 -3.17 -9.36 17.21
CA LEU A 229 -3.34 -9.02 18.62
C LEU A 229 -4.77 -9.24 19.14
N ARG A 230 -5.78 -9.26 18.27
CA ARG A 230 -7.14 -9.73 18.61
C ARG A 230 -7.16 -11.18 19.13
N GLN A 231 -6.17 -12.00 18.78
CA GLN A 231 -5.98 -13.35 19.34
C GLN A 231 -5.04 -13.36 20.55
N SER A 232 -5.12 -12.33 21.40
CA SER A 232 -4.27 -12.13 22.58
C SER A 232 -4.22 -13.34 23.51
N GLU A 233 -5.31 -14.10 23.63
CA GLU A 233 -5.36 -15.30 24.47
C GLU A 233 -4.47 -16.42 23.94
N GLY A 234 -4.49 -16.68 22.62
CA GLY A 234 -3.54 -17.60 21.98
C GLY A 234 -2.09 -17.13 22.18
N ILE A 235 -1.84 -15.83 22.04
CA ILE A 235 -0.51 -15.24 22.30
C ILE A 235 -0.06 -15.48 23.74
N ARG A 236 -0.96 -15.40 24.74
CA ARG A 236 -0.67 -15.69 26.16
C ARG A 236 -0.45 -17.18 26.46
N GLN A 237 -1.13 -18.08 25.75
CA GLN A 237 -1.03 -19.52 25.95
C GLN A 237 0.30 -20.13 25.48
N LEU A 238 1.05 -19.46 24.60
CA LEU A 238 2.40 -19.94 24.21
C LEU A 238 3.32 -20.09 25.43
N ARG A 239 4.26 -21.03 25.41
CA ARG A 239 5.20 -21.25 26.53
C ARG A 239 6.56 -20.63 26.21
N ALA A 240 6.60 -19.33 26.00
CA ALA A 240 7.83 -18.58 25.76
C ALA A 240 7.75 -17.16 26.34
N ASP A 241 8.90 -16.61 26.73
CA ASP A 241 9.01 -15.17 26.97
C ASP A 241 9.14 -14.46 25.62
N MET A 242 8.28 -13.48 25.35
CA MET A 242 8.17 -12.83 24.05
C MET A 242 8.23 -11.31 24.17
N VAL A 243 9.06 -10.69 23.35
CA VAL A 243 9.21 -9.22 23.26
C VAL A 243 8.87 -8.80 21.83
N PHE A 244 7.91 -7.90 21.69
CA PHE A 244 7.40 -7.39 20.41
C PHE A 244 7.84 -5.94 20.24
N VAL A 245 8.55 -5.60 19.16
CA VAL A 245 8.93 -4.22 18.85
C VAL A 245 7.82 -3.60 18.02
N LEU A 246 6.97 -2.79 18.66
CA LEU A 246 5.71 -2.31 18.10
C LEU A 246 5.74 -0.79 17.90
N ASP A 247 4.87 -0.31 17.02
CA ASP A 247 4.60 1.11 16.91
C ASP A 247 3.72 1.59 18.09
N PRO A 248 3.94 2.81 18.66
CA PRO A 248 3.07 3.40 19.68
C PRO A 248 1.58 3.44 19.34
N ALA A 249 1.15 3.43 18.06
CA ALA A 249 -0.26 3.26 17.66
C ALA A 249 -0.94 2.11 18.42
N ILE A 250 -0.22 1.00 18.51
CA ILE A 250 -0.74 -0.28 18.96
C ILE A 250 -1.10 -0.24 20.45
N GLU A 251 -0.40 0.56 21.25
CA GLU A 251 -0.72 0.76 22.68
C GLU A 251 -2.12 1.41 22.88
N TYR A 252 -2.65 2.12 21.88
CA TYR A 252 -3.96 2.77 21.96
C TYR A 252 -5.12 1.88 21.50
N LEU A 253 -4.85 0.77 20.82
CA LEU A 253 -5.87 -0.22 20.48
C LEU A 253 -6.37 -0.88 21.77
N SER A 254 -7.67 -0.76 22.06
CA SER A 254 -8.29 -1.21 23.32
C SER A 254 -7.99 -2.68 23.65
N LEU A 255 -7.98 -3.56 22.64
CA LEU A 255 -7.70 -4.99 22.76
C LEU A 255 -6.21 -5.31 23.00
N ALA A 256 -5.29 -4.43 22.58
CA ALA A 256 -3.86 -4.66 22.74
C ALA A 256 -3.40 -4.39 24.19
N ARG A 257 -3.97 -3.38 24.85
CA ARG A 257 -3.58 -2.95 26.21
C ARG A 257 -3.54 -4.10 27.23
N GLU A 258 -4.49 -5.01 27.16
CA GLU A 258 -4.56 -6.16 28.06
C GLU A 258 -3.68 -7.34 27.61
N ALA A 259 -3.30 -7.42 26.33
CA ALA A 259 -2.62 -8.58 25.76
C ALA A 259 -1.21 -8.82 26.35
N MET A 260 -0.51 -7.74 26.73
CA MET A 260 0.89 -7.77 27.14
C MET A 260 1.25 -6.62 28.10
N ASN A 261 2.44 -6.71 28.71
CA ASN A 261 3.01 -5.61 29.48
C ASN A 261 3.63 -4.58 28.53
N TRP A 262 3.46 -3.29 28.77
CA TRP A 262 3.97 -2.24 27.88
C TRP A 262 5.22 -1.57 28.44
N VAL A 263 6.22 -1.38 27.58
CA VAL A 263 7.43 -0.62 27.86
C VAL A 263 7.62 0.42 26.76
N GLN A 264 7.38 1.68 27.12
CA GLN A 264 7.63 2.82 26.25
C GLN A 264 9.12 3.19 26.18
N VAL A 265 9.58 3.50 24.98
CA VAL A 265 10.90 4.04 24.62
C VAL A 265 10.70 5.48 24.14
N PRO A 266 10.85 6.48 25.04
CA PRO A 266 10.67 7.88 24.66
C PRO A 266 11.83 8.39 23.79
N VAL A 267 11.70 9.60 23.25
CA VAL A 267 12.86 10.34 22.74
C VAL A 267 13.86 10.67 23.86
N LEU A 268 15.09 11.07 23.51
CA LEU A 268 16.05 11.53 24.52
C LEU A 268 15.43 12.70 25.33
N PRO A 269 15.54 12.71 26.68
CA PRO A 269 14.86 13.67 27.55
C PRO A 269 15.57 15.04 27.55
N THR A 270 15.58 15.69 26.37
CA THR A 270 16.08 17.05 26.16
C THR A 270 15.34 18.06 27.02
N ARG A 271 14.05 17.81 27.27
CA ARG A 271 13.14 18.58 28.12
C ARG A 271 12.39 17.64 29.05
N LEU A 272 12.08 18.11 30.25
CA LEU A 272 11.21 17.45 31.22
C LEU A 272 9.88 18.19 31.34
N ILE A 273 8.90 17.57 32.01
CA ILE A 273 7.60 18.19 32.29
C ILE A 273 7.82 19.50 33.08
N GLY A 274 7.33 20.61 32.51
CA GLY A 274 7.51 21.95 33.06
C GLY A 274 8.66 22.76 32.43
N ASP A 275 9.54 22.14 31.63
CA ASP A 275 10.58 22.86 30.90
C ASP A 275 10.01 23.66 29.71
N GLY A 276 10.62 24.82 29.47
CA GLY A 276 10.31 25.65 28.32
C GLY A 276 10.69 24.99 26.97
N PRO A 277 10.05 25.38 25.86
CA PRO A 277 10.20 24.74 24.55
C PRO A 277 11.63 24.77 23.96
N SER A 278 12.49 25.66 24.45
CA SER A 278 13.88 25.85 24.01
C SER A 278 14.93 25.29 24.98
N VAL A 279 14.51 24.70 26.11
CA VAL A 279 15.43 24.10 27.10
C VAL A 279 16.08 22.84 26.51
N VAL A 280 17.37 22.65 26.82
CA VAL A 280 18.07 21.38 26.63
C VAL A 280 18.80 21.07 27.93
N ARG A 281 18.47 19.92 28.54
CA ARG A 281 19.12 19.41 29.75
C ARG A 281 20.56 18.97 29.46
N SER A 282 21.45 19.19 30.43
CA SER A 282 22.89 18.87 30.36
C SER A 282 23.16 17.39 30.07
N GLU A 283 22.35 16.52 30.67
CA GLU A 283 22.44 15.07 30.63
C GLU A 283 22.09 14.55 29.22
N ALA A 284 21.06 15.13 28.61
CA ALA A 284 20.68 14.86 27.23
C ALA A 284 21.73 15.38 26.23
N LEU A 285 22.31 16.56 26.50
CA LEU A 285 23.40 17.11 25.66
C LEU A 285 24.65 16.20 25.70
N ALA A 286 25.05 15.73 26.89
CA ALA A 286 26.16 14.80 27.04
C ALA A 286 25.89 13.43 26.38
N ALA A 287 24.64 12.95 26.42
CA ALA A 287 24.24 11.74 25.70
C ALA A 287 24.33 11.91 24.17
N ILE A 288 23.97 13.09 23.65
CA ILE A 288 24.08 13.44 22.23
C ILE A 288 25.54 13.55 21.77
N GLU A 289 26.37 14.24 22.54
CA GLU A 289 27.83 14.30 22.33
C GLU A 289 28.43 12.90 22.27
N ARG A 290 28.03 12.01 23.21
CA ARG A 290 28.50 10.62 23.25
C ARG A 290 27.98 9.77 22.09
N LEU A 291 26.80 10.05 21.56
CA LEU A 291 26.21 9.37 20.40
C LEU A 291 26.92 9.76 19.09
N LEU A 292 27.33 11.02 18.94
CA LEU A 292 27.97 11.52 17.72
C LEU A 292 29.49 11.30 17.70
N ALA A 293 30.20 11.44 18.82
CA ALA A 293 31.67 11.35 18.85
C ALA A 293 32.28 10.06 18.27
N PRO A 294 31.67 8.85 18.38
CA PRO A 294 32.20 7.65 17.73
C PRO A 294 32.00 7.60 16.21
N ARG A 295 31.08 8.41 15.68
CA ARG A 295 30.76 8.52 14.24
C ARG A 295 31.61 9.59 13.56
N VAL A 296 31.76 10.74 14.23
CA VAL A 296 32.43 11.93 13.70
C VAL A 296 33.41 12.53 14.72
N ASP A 297 34.53 13.06 14.23
CA ASP A 297 35.40 13.96 14.98
C ASP A 297 34.69 15.32 15.10
N LEU A 298 34.17 15.60 16.30
CA LEU A 298 33.31 16.76 16.54
C LEU A 298 34.03 18.08 16.24
N ASP A 299 35.30 18.21 16.62
CA ASP A 299 36.11 19.41 16.39
C ASP A 299 36.51 19.54 14.91
N ALA A 300 36.67 18.44 14.19
CA ALA A 300 36.94 18.49 12.75
C ALA A 300 35.70 18.86 11.93
N VAL A 301 34.51 18.36 12.31
CA VAL A 301 33.27 18.48 11.52
C VAL A 301 32.41 19.71 11.87
N PHE A 302 32.43 20.19 13.12
CA PHE A 302 31.60 21.33 13.57
C PHE A 302 32.47 22.56 13.92
N ALA A 303 31.97 23.75 13.56
CA ALA A 303 32.68 25.01 13.81
C ALA A 303 32.64 25.45 15.29
N ASP A 304 31.50 25.24 15.95
CA ASP A 304 31.35 25.28 17.42
C ASP A 304 30.59 24.00 17.81
N PRO A 305 31.31 22.93 18.21
CA PRO A 305 30.68 21.66 18.55
C PRO A 305 29.59 21.80 19.60
N ARG A 306 29.83 22.58 20.68
CA ARG A 306 28.90 22.68 21.81
C ARG A 306 27.61 23.42 21.43
N ALA A 307 27.71 24.51 20.67
CA ALA A 307 26.54 25.20 20.15
C ALA A 307 25.78 24.33 19.13
N CYS A 308 26.50 23.62 18.25
CA CYS A 308 25.91 22.72 17.27
C CYS A 308 25.17 21.54 17.92
N MET A 309 25.76 20.88 18.92
CA MET A 309 25.10 19.79 19.66
C MET A 309 23.81 20.27 20.35
N LYS A 310 23.84 21.47 20.94
CA LYS A 310 22.65 22.07 21.54
C LYS A 310 21.57 22.38 20.50
N ALA A 311 21.94 22.89 19.32
CA ALA A 311 21.00 23.14 18.24
C ALA A 311 20.39 21.85 17.68
N LEU A 312 21.21 20.81 17.46
CA LEU A 312 20.73 19.47 17.07
C LEU A 312 19.74 18.90 18.09
N ALA A 313 20.01 19.05 19.39
CA ALA A 313 19.11 18.65 20.46
C ALA A 313 17.78 19.44 20.45
N GLN A 314 17.83 20.74 20.17
CA GLN A 314 16.64 21.60 20.07
C GLN A 314 15.78 21.25 18.86
N TRP A 315 16.38 21.08 17.67
CA TRP A 315 15.64 20.85 16.42
C TRP A 315 15.10 19.43 16.28
N SER A 316 15.80 18.40 16.78
CA SER A 316 15.32 17.01 16.81
C SER A 316 14.32 16.72 17.94
N GLY A 317 14.21 17.61 18.94
CA GLY A 317 13.51 17.33 20.19
C GLY A 317 14.09 16.17 21.01
N GLY A 318 15.25 15.62 20.64
CA GLY A 318 15.80 14.38 21.19
C GLY A 318 15.46 13.12 20.40
N HIS A 319 14.76 13.21 19.27
CA HIS A 319 14.54 12.07 18.37
C HIS A 319 15.86 11.69 17.70
N ILE A 320 16.35 10.45 17.92
CA ILE A 320 17.71 10.05 17.50
C ILE A 320 17.83 10.00 15.97
N GLY A 321 16.83 9.46 15.27
CA GLY A 321 16.79 9.45 13.81
C GLY A 321 16.84 10.87 13.22
N ASP A 322 16.05 11.81 13.75
CA ASP A 322 16.04 13.19 13.27
C ASP A 322 17.34 13.92 13.62
N LEU A 323 17.95 13.62 14.76
CA LEU A 323 19.23 14.19 15.17
C LEU A 323 20.36 13.80 14.21
N LEU A 324 20.43 12.51 13.84
CA LEU A 324 21.38 12.02 12.83
C LEU A 324 21.07 12.61 11.45
N TRP A 325 19.79 12.64 11.05
CA TRP A 325 19.35 13.25 9.79
C TRP A 325 19.69 14.74 9.71
N LEU A 326 19.45 15.53 10.77
CA LEU A 326 19.76 16.95 10.84
C LEU A 326 21.27 17.20 10.75
N ALA A 327 22.08 16.38 11.44
CA ALA A 327 23.54 16.49 11.37
C ALA A 327 24.08 16.12 9.98
N ARG A 328 23.55 15.05 9.36
CA ARG A 328 23.87 14.64 7.98
C ARG A 328 23.47 15.70 6.96
N ARG A 329 22.26 16.27 7.08
CA ARG A 329 21.74 17.32 6.21
C ARG A 329 22.53 18.62 6.36
N ALA A 330 22.93 18.97 7.59
CA ALA A 330 23.79 20.12 7.83
C ALA A 330 25.21 19.94 7.28
N ALA A 331 25.74 18.70 7.21
CA ALA A 331 26.99 18.37 6.51
C ALA A 331 26.87 18.57 4.99
N GLU A 332 25.79 18.06 4.39
CA GLU A 332 25.51 18.19 2.95
C GLU A 332 25.37 19.66 2.50
N LEU A 333 24.77 20.51 3.36
CA LEU A 333 24.58 21.94 3.06
C LEU A 333 25.86 22.78 3.07
N VAL A 334 26.97 22.25 3.61
CA VAL A 334 28.22 23.01 3.84
C VAL A 334 29.45 22.39 3.19
N GLU A 335 29.36 21.14 2.70
CA GLU A 335 30.50 20.38 2.21
C GLU A 335 31.36 21.18 1.21
N PRO A 336 32.70 21.32 1.42
CA PRO A 336 33.55 20.58 2.37
C PRO A 336 33.84 21.31 3.70
N ASP A 337 33.23 22.46 3.97
CA ASP A 337 33.50 23.28 5.17
C ASP A 337 32.87 22.69 6.45
N LYS A 338 33.14 23.30 7.61
CA LYS A 338 32.59 22.86 8.91
C LYS A 338 31.13 23.27 9.11
N ILE A 339 30.34 22.40 9.71
CA ILE A 339 28.94 22.65 10.08
C ILE A 339 28.85 23.82 11.07
N THR A 340 27.94 24.75 10.79
CA THR A 340 27.65 25.92 11.64
C THR A 340 26.23 25.84 12.20
N LEU A 341 25.91 26.72 13.15
CA LEU A 341 24.54 26.88 13.68
C LEU A 341 23.52 27.11 12.56
N ALA A 342 23.85 27.98 11.59
CA ALA A 342 22.95 28.34 10.50
C ALA A 342 22.59 27.15 9.60
N HIS A 343 23.53 26.22 9.37
CA HIS A 343 23.29 25.02 8.58
C HIS A 343 22.36 24.03 9.30
N ILE A 344 22.47 23.92 10.63
CA ILE A 344 21.56 23.11 11.46
C ILE A 344 20.17 23.75 11.51
N GLU A 345 20.08 25.08 11.63
CA GLU A 345 18.79 25.78 11.57
C GLU A 345 18.10 25.60 10.21
N GLU A 346 18.83 25.67 9.09
CA GLU A 346 18.23 25.46 7.77
C GLU A 346 17.80 24.00 7.56
N ALA A 347 18.60 23.03 8.01
CA ALA A 347 18.16 21.62 8.06
C ALA A 347 16.89 21.47 8.91
N GLY A 348 16.80 22.19 10.04
CA GLY A 348 15.62 22.26 10.91
C GLY A 348 14.37 22.84 10.21
N ARG A 349 14.50 23.99 9.53
CA ARG A 349 13.42 24.59 8.72
C ARG A 349 13.01 23.70 7.55
N SER A 350 13.95 22.96 6.96
CA SER A 350 13.67 21.99 5.91
C SER A 350 12.84 20.80 6.43
N LEU A 351 13.15 20.31 7.65
CA LEU A 351 12.39 19.24 8.30
C LEU A 351 10.97 19.70 8.71
N GLY A 352 10.86 20.94 9.19
CA GLY A 352 9.58 21.57 9.56
C GLY A 352 8.62 21.64 8.37
N ARG A 353 9.07 22.28 7.28
CA ARG A 353 8.32 22.38 6.02
C ARG A 353 7.85 21.01 5.53
N ARG A 354 8.76 20.03 5.42
CA ARG A 354 8.43 18.66 4.95
C ARG A 354 7.29 18.03 5.75
N ARG A 355 7.31 18.15 7.08
CA ARG A 355 6.27 17.58 7.95
C ARG A 355 4.96 18.35 7.90
N VAL A 356 5.01 19.69 7.87
CA VAL A 356 3.80 20.52 7.73
C VAL A 356 3.11 20.28 6.38
N THR A 357 3.86 20.12 5.28
CA THR A 357 3.25 19.79 3.97
C THR A 357 2.60 18.40 3.91
N THR A 358 2.90 17.50 4.85
CA THR A 358 2.20 16.21 4.98
C THR A 358 0.99 16.25 5.92
N MET A 359 0.74 17.37 6.61
CA MET A 359 -0.43 17.54 7.48
C MET A 359 -1.64 18.05 6.70
N ARG A 360 -2.81 17.48 6.97
CA ARG A 360 -4.09 18.04 6.54
C ARG A 360 -4.44 19.26 7.45
N PRO A 361 -5.35 20.16 7.05
CA PRO A 361 -5.73 21.31 7.87
C PRO A 361 -6.22 20.95 9.27
N GLU A 362 -6.96 19.84 9.40
CA GLU A 362 -7.40 19.27 10.67
C GLU A 362 -6.25 18.69 11.51
N ASP A 363 -5.21 18.15 10.89
CA ASP A 363 -4.00 17.69 11.60
C ASP A 363 -3.23 18.90 12.15
N LEU A 364 -3.12 20.00 11.40
CA LEU A 364 -2.47 21.22 11.87
C LEU A 364 -3.22 21.84 13.06
N ALA A 365 -4.56 21.84 13.02
CA ALA A 365 -5.39 22.25 14.15
C ALA A 365 -5.21 21.31 15.36
N SER A 366 -5.15 20.00 15.14
CA SER A 366 -4.90 19.04 16.21
C SER A 366 -3.49 19.17 16.80
N ALA A 367 -2.48 19.45 15.99
CA ALA A 367 -1.13 19.74 16.45
C ALA A 367 -1.12 20.94 17.42
N VAL A 368 -1.90 21.99 17.16
CA VAL A 368 -2.07 23.11 18.10
C VAL A 368 -2.69 22.63 19.43
N GLU A 369 -3.71 21.78 19.40
CA GLU A 369 -4.27 21.18 20.64
C GLU A 369 -3.26 20.30 21.39
N VAL A 370 -2.49 19.44 20.70
CA VAL A 370 -1.41 18.64 21.30
C VAL A 370 -0.35 19.55 21.91
N HIS A 371 0.01 20.66 21.25
CA HIS A 371 0.96 21.63 21.78
C HIS A 371 0.43 22.36 23.03
N LEU A 372 -0.87 22.64 23.11
CA LEU A 372 -1.47 23.33 24.26
C LEU A 372 -1.70 22.38 25.46
N HIS A 373 -2.14 21.15 25.20
CA HIS A 373 -2.58 20.20 26.23
C HIS A 373 -1.55 19.11 26.56
N LYS A 374 -0.49 18.99 25.76
CA LYS A 374 0.64 18.05 25.90
C LYS A 374 0.23 16.57 25.95
N ARG A 375 -0.83 16.24 25.20
CA ARG A 375 -1.47 14.92 25.14
C ARG A 375 -1.99 14.68 23.72
N VAL A 376 -2.01 13.42 23.31
CA VAL A 376 -2.63 12.95 22.07
C VAL A 376 -3.91 12.18 22.34
N VAL A 377 -4.86 12.24 21.40
CA VAL A 377 -6.10 11.46 21.35
C VAL A 377 -5.98 10.43 20.21
N ALA A 378 -5.77 9.17 20.60
CA ALA A 378 -5.41 8.01 19.79
C ALA A 378 -5.71 8.09 18.27
N GLU A 379 -6.97 7.91 17.87
CA GLU A 379 -7.34 7.71 16.46
C GLU A 379 -7.24 8.99 15.62
N ARG A 380 -7.47 10.16 16.22
CA ARG A 380 -7.37 11.46 15.55
C ARG A 380 -5.92 11.82 15.26
N ASP A 381 -5.05 11.63 16.25
CA ASP A 381 -3.69 12.16 16.21
C ASP A 381 -2.68 11.19 15.59
N TRP A 382 -3.13 9.96 15.28
CA TRP A 382 -2.32 8.91 14.68
C TRP A 382 -1.46 9.34 13.47
N PRO A 383 -1.96 10.07 12.45
CA PRO A 383 -1.14 10.46 11.29
C PRO A 383 0.00 11.41 11.67
N MET A 384 -0.16 12.19 12.75
CA MET A 384 0.89 13.06 13.28
C MET A 384 1.96 12.29 14.07
N ILE A 385 1.59 11.15 14.69
CA ILE A 385 2.54 10.28 15.40
C ILE A 385 3.39 9.53 14.38
N GLU A 386 2.75 8.98 13.36
CA GLU A 386 3.35 8.25 12.23
C GLU A 386 4.34 9.12 11.44
N ASN A 387 3.95 10.34 11.06
CA ASN A 387 4.80 11.29 10.32
C ASN A 387 5.80 12.07 11.20
N LEU A 388 5.95 11.71 12.49
CA LEU A 388 6.84 12.36 13.46
C LEU A 388 6.59 13.88 13.62
N CYS A 389 5.33 14.30 13.43
CA CYS A 389 4.85 15.67 13.61
C CYS A 389 4.65 16.03 15.09
N VAL A 390 4.37 15.02 15.92
CA VAL A 390 4.37 15.10 17.39
C VAL A 390 5.38 14.09 17.96
N LEU A 391 5.91 14.34 19.15
CA LEU A 391 6.86 13.47 19.85
C LEU A 391 6.37 13.08 21.24
N GLU A 392 6.62 11.83 21.66
CA GLU A 392 6.51 11.42 23.06
C GLU A 392 7.82 11.67 23.82
N HIS A 393 7.76 12.54 24.83
CA HIS A 393 8.92 12.92 25.64
C HIS A 393 9.07 12.08 26.91
N THR A 394 8.01 11.89 27.70
CA THR A 394 8.07 11.07 28.92
C THR A 394 6.68 10.56 29.31
N GLY A 395 6.44 9.25 29.21
CA GLY A 395 5.33 8.56 29.88
C GLY A 395 3.97 9.23 29.72
N SER A 396 3.45 9.32 28.49
CA SER A 396 2.25 10.06 28.07
C SER A 396 2.33 11.61 28.03
N TRP A 397 3.51 12.21 28.21
CA TRP A 397 3.74 13.63 27.91
C TRP A 397 4.18 13.80 26.45
N TRP A 398 3.33 14.43 25.64
CA TRP A 398 3.53 14.67 24.20
C TRP A 398 3.73 16.16 23.90
N ASP A 399 4.43 16.48 22.81
CA ASP A 399 4.53 17.85 22.28
C ASP A 399 4.65 17.83 20.75
N VAL A 400 4.33 18.94 20.09
CA VAL A 400 4.62 19.10 18.66
C VAL A 400 6.12 19.11 18.43
N HIS A 401 6.56 18.42 17.37
CA HIS A 401 7.96 18.31 17.00
C HIS A 401 8.59 19.72 16.84
N PRO A 402 9.78 20.00 17.39
CA PRO A 402 10.34 21.36 17.37
C PRO A 402 10.48 21.97 15.98
N ALA A 403 10.80 21.15 14.96
CA ALA A 403 10.84 21.61 13.57
C ALA A 403 9.47 22.06 13.04
N VAL A 404 8.39 21.31 13.32
CA VAL A 404 7.00 21.70 12.97
C VAL A 404 6.59 22.95 13.74
N ARG A 405 6.90 23.01 15.04
CA ARG A 405 6.58 24.16 15.90
C ARG A 405 7.24 25.47 15.44
N SER A 406 8.30 25.38 14.65
CA SER A 406 9.06 26.51 14.11
C SER A 406 8.66 26.88 12.68
N ASP A 407 7.69 26.18 12.10
CA ASP A 407 7.15 26.45 10.77
C ASP A 407 6.10 27.57 10.80
N GLU A 408 6.06 28.38 9.74
CA GLU A 408 5.20 29.57 9.65
C GLU A 408 3.70 29.22 9.72
N MET A 409 3.27 28.11 9.11
CA MET A 409 1.85 27.71 9.13
C MET A 409 1.40 27.32 10.54
N PHE A 410 2.24 26.57 11.27
CA PHE A 410 1.96 26.20 12.65
C PHE A 410 1.96 27.42 13.58
N VAL A 411 2.93 28.32 13.42
CA VAL A 411 3.01 29.57 14.22
C VAL A 411 1.78 30.44 13.98
N ALA A 412 1.31 30.57 12.74
CA ALA A 412 0.09 31.29 12.40
C ALA A 412 -1.17 30.65 13.04
N ALA A 413 -1.30 29.32 12.96
CA ALA A 413 -2.40 28.57 13.56
C ALA A 413 -2.45 28.73 15.10
N LEU A 414 -1.29 28.60 15.77
CA LEU A 414 -1.16 28.78 17.21
C LEU A 414 -1.51 30.22 17.65
N ALA A 415 -1.09 31.22 16.87
CA ALA A 415 -1.40 32.63 17.14
C ALA A 415 -2.90 32.94 17.03
N ALA A 416 -3.59 32.36 16.04
CA ALA A 416 -5.04 32.51 15.86
C ALA A 416 -5.84 31.95 17.06
N VAL A 417 -5.42 30.81 17.60
CA VAL A 417 -6.04 30.18 18.78
C VAL A 417 -5.73 30.94 20.08
N SER A 418 -4.54 31.56 20.19
CA SER A 418 -4.06 32.20 21.42
C SER A 418 -4.55 33.65 21.66
N SER A 419 -5.29 34.24 20.73
CA SER A 419 -5.74 35.64 20.80
C SER A 419 -6.79 35.90 21.90
N PRO A 420 -6.79 37.07 22.58
CA PRO A 420 -7.79 37.38 23.61
C PRO A 420 -9.25 37.39 23.12
N ALA A 421 -9.48 37.70 21.83
CA ALA A 421 -10.81 37.76 21.22
C ALA A 421 -11.49 36.38 21.05
N THR A 422 -10.71 35.29 21.12
CA THR A 422 -11.15 33.92 20.88
C THR A 422 -11.52 33.16 22.16
N ARG A 423 -11.44 33.78 23.35
CA ARG A 423 -11.65 33.12 24.67
C ARG A 423 -13.10 32.67 24.99
N SER A 424 -14.04 32.81 24.06
CA SER A 424 -15.31 32.09 24.10
C SER A 424 -15.12 30.73 23.44
N ALA A 425 -15.50 29.64 24.10
CA ALA A 425 -15.32 28.27 23.58
C ALA A 425 -15.98 28.01 22.21
N ALA A 426 -16.94 28.86 21.79
CA ALA A 426 -17.52 28.81 20.45
C ALA A 426 -16.62 29.42 19.35
N ASN A 427 -15.80 30.43 19.67
CA ASN A 427 -15.08 31.22 18.66
C ASN A 427 -13.75 30.58 18.20
N VAL A 428 -13.16 29.69 19.01
CA VAL A 428 -11.88 29.03 18.68
C VAL A 428 -11.97 28.22 17.38
N ARG A 429 -13.16 27.67 17.08
CA ARG A 429 -13.42 26.87 15.86
C ARG A 429 -13.59 27.69 14.57
N GLU A 430 -13.76 29.01 14.64
CA GLU A 430 -14.04 29.86 13.47
C GLU A 430 -12.90 30.82 13.09
N ALA A 431 -11.91 31.03 13.96
CA ALA A 431 -10.80 31.95 13.69
C ALA A 431 -9.98 31.61 12.42
N PRO A 432 -9.66 30.34 12.10
CA PRO A 432 -8.91 30.00 10.87
C PRO A 432 -9.65 30.41 9.59
N LYS A 433 -10.98 30.25 9.56
CA LYS A 433 -11.83 30.55 8.39
C LYS A 433 -11.79 32.01 7.96
N ARG A 434 -11.55 32.94 8.89
CA ARG A 434 -11.49 34.39 8.59
C ARG A 434 -10.11 34.86 8.11
N ALA A 435 -9.03 34.15 8.44
CA ALA A 435 -7.71 34.47 7.91
C ALA A 435 -7.57 34.00 6.44
N LEU A 436 -8.09 32.80 6.14
CA LEU A 436 -8.16 32.26 4.78
C LEU A 436 -9.01 33.11 3.83
N GLY A 437 -10.16 33.62 4.29
CA GLY A 437 -11.04 34.47 3.47
C GLY A 437 -10.42 35.79 2.96
N ALA A 438 -9.25 36.21 3.46
CA ALA A 438 -8.52 37.38 2.96
C ALA A 438 -7.60 37.06 1.76
N LEU A 439 -7.35 35.78 1.45
CA LEU A 439 -6.57 35.32 0.29
C LEU A 439 -7.43 35.00 -0.94
N ASN A 440 -8.75 35.23 -0.88
CA ASN A 440 -9.74 34.91 -1.92
C ASN A 440 -9.67 35.78 -3.20
N ARG A 441 -8.53 35.77 -3.91
CA ARG A 441 -8.39 36.23 -5.31
C ARG A 441 -7.33 35.45 -6.11
N ILE A 442 -7.40 34.12 -6.10
CA ILE A 442 -6.84 33.30 -7.17
C ILE A 442 -7.92 32.31 -7.62
N VAL A 443 -8.61 32.65 -8.71
CA VAL A 443 -9.34 31.68 -9.53
C VAL A 443 -8.31 31.10 -10.50
N PRO A 444 -8.09 29.78 -10.55
CA PRO A 444 -7.19 29.19 -11.54
C PRO A 444 -7.63 29.56 -12.95
N SER A 445 -6.71 30.05 -13.79
CA SER A 445 -7.07 30.66 -15.07
C SER A 445 -7.33 29.66 -16.21
N HIS A 446 -7.13 28.36 -15.98
CA HIS A 446 -7.12 27.36 -17.04
C HIS A 446 -7.77 26.02 -16.65
N VAL A 447 -8.75 25.58 -17.45
CA VAL A 447 -9.65 24.45 -17.19
C VAL A 447 -9.84 23.64 -18.46
N ILE A 448 -9.83 22.30 -18.37
CA ILE A 448 -9.92 21.36 -19.49
C ILE A 448 -11.15 20.44 -19.36
N ASP A 449 -11.82 20.16 -20.48
CA ASP A 449 -12.94 19.20 -20.55
C ASP A 449 -12.47 17.76 -20.83
N ALA A 450 -11.26 17.59 -21.36
CA ALA A 450 -10.66 16.31 -21.74
C ALA A 450 -9.13 16.40 -21.66
N LEU A 451 -8.46 15.26 -21.47
CA LEU A 451 -7.01 15.14 -21.55
C LEU A 451 -6.60 14.97 -23.02
N HIS A 452 -5.73 15.83 -23.56
CA HIS A 452 -5.37 15.81 -24.98
C HIS A 452 -4.04 15.09 -25.26
N ARG A 453 -2.94 15.51 -24.62
CA ARG A 453 -1.67 14.77 -24.65
C ARG A 453 -1.01 14.74 -23.27
N ILE A 454 -0.42 13.60 -22.93
CA ILE A 454 0.41 13.43 -21.73
C ILE A 454 1.77 12.84 -22.12
N GLU A 455 2.83 13.48 -21.66
CA GLU A 455 4.22 13.09 -21.89
C GLU A 455 4.89 12.85 -20.53
N PHE A 456 5.69 11.81 -20.39
CA PHE A 456 6.57 11.64 -19.22
C PHE A 456 7.90 11.01 -19.59
N ARG A 457 8.92 11.28 -18.76
CA ARG A 457 10.31 10.87 -19.00
C ARG A 457 11.01 10.50 -17.71
N ALA A 458 11.85 9.47 -17.79
CA ALA A 458 12.65 8.92 -16.70
C ALA A 458 11.80 8.61 -15.46
N ILE A 459 10.64 7.98 -15.70
CA ILE A 459 9.80 7.36 -14.68
C ILE A 459 9.14 6.09 -15.22
N GLY A 460 9.22 5.00 -14.46
CA GLY A 460 8.51 3.76 -14.76
C GLY A 460 9.20 2.92 -15.83
N PRO A 461 8.48 2.08 -16.58
CA PRO A 461 9.10 1.09 -17.47
C PRO A 461 9.55 1.65 -18.83
N ALA A 462 9.36 2.95 -19.10
CA ALA A 462 9.74 3.61 -20.36
C ALA A 462 10.57 4.87 -20.08
N ASP A 463 11.72 5.00 -20.75
CA ASP A 463 12.61 6.16 -20.60
C ASP A 463 11.94 7.48 -21.02
N GLU A 464 11.09 7.45 -22.04
CA GLU A 464 10.26 8.57 -22.50
C GLU A 464 8.99 7.99 -23.16
N LEU A 465 7.82 8.49 -22.77
CA LEU A 465 6.52 8.05 -23.28
C LEU A 465 5.63 9.25 -23.57
N GLU A 466 4.99 9.21 -24.73
CA GLU A 466 4.04 10.22 -25.21
C GLU A 466 2.72 9.52 -25.59
N LEU A 467 1.62 9.96 -24.97
CA LEU A 467 0.27 9.49 -25.27
C LEU A 467 -0.61 10.68 -25.68
N GLU A 468 -0.92 10.74 -26.97
CA GLU A 468 -1.99 11.58 -27.52
C GLU A 468 -3.34 10.85 -27.45
N LEU A 469 -4.40 11.57 -27.09
CA LEU A 469 -5.71 11.04 -26.74
C LEU A 469 -6.82 11.63 -27.60
N SER A 470 -7.68 10.76 -28.10
CA SER A 470 -8.93 11.11 -28.78
C SER A 470 -10.03 11.49 -27.77
N PRO A 471 -11.06 12.27 -28.18
CA PRO A 471 -12.03 12.87 -27.26
C PRO A 471 -13.09 11.92 -26.67
N ARG A 472 -13.18 10.64 -27.09
CA ARG A 472 -14.21 9.71 -26.62
C ARG A 472 -13.66 8.40 -26.03
N VAL A 473 -13.01 7.53 -26.80
CA VAL A 473 -12.46 6.26 -26.28
C VAL A 473 -10.98 6.14 -26.58
N ASN A 474 -10.16 5.89 -25.57
CA ASN A 474 -8.73 5.63 -25.71
C ASN A 474 -8.43 4.27 -25.10
N LEU A 475 -8.16 3.27 -25.94
CA LEU A 475 -7.91 1.91 -25.51
C LEU A 475 -6.42 1.60 -25.60
N ILE A 476 -5.82 1.21 -24.48
CA ILE A 476 -4.38 0.97 -24.32
C ILE A 476 -4.14 -0.53 -24.12
N LEU A 477 -3.37 -1.10 -25.04
CA LEU A 477 -2.96 -2.50 -25.07
C LEU A 477 -1.46 -2.65 -24.73
N GLY A 478 -0.99 -3.89 -24.67
CA GLY A 478 0.42 -4.24 -24.49
C GLY A 478 0.67 -5.12 -23.28
N ASP A 479 1.82 -5.79 -23.23
CA ASP A 479 2.11 -6.87 -22.27
C ASP A 479 2.15 -6.45 -20.79
N ASN A 480 2.16 -7.46 -19.92
CA ASN A 480 2.31 -7.29 -18.47
C ASN A 480 3.69 -6.72 -18.14
N GLY A 481 3.72 -5.73 -17.22
CA GLY A 481 4.95 -5.02 -16.84
C GLY A 481 5.30 -3.81 -17.72
N LEU A 482 4.63 -3.58 -18.85
CA LEU A 482 4.90 -2.43 -19.73
C LEU A 482 4.33 -1.09 -19.25
N GLY A 483 3.68 -1.05 -18.08
CA GLY A 483 3.26 0.22 -17.44
C GLY A 483 1.85 0.71 -17.76
N LYS A 484 0.93 -0.14 -18.21
CA LYS A 484 -0.49 0.22 -18.44
C LYS A 484 -1.16 0.90 -17.23
N THR A 485 -1.15 0.23 -16.07
CA THR A 485 -1.64 0.80 -14.80
C THR A 485 -0.90 2.09 -14.44
N PHE A 486 0.43 2.08 -14.55
CA PHE A 486 1.28 3.23 -14.23
C PHE A 486 0.95 4.46 -15.09
N LEU A 487 0.64 4.27 -16.37
CA LEU A 487 0.19 5.33 -17.26
C LEU A 487 -1.16 5.90 -16.81
N LEU A 488 -2.11 5.07 -16.38
CA LEU A 488 -3.38 5.55 -15.80
C LEU A 488 -3.17 6.25 -14.45
N ASP A 489 -2.24 5.79 -13.61
CA ASP A 489 -1.86 6.46 -12.36
C ASP A 489 -1.26 7.85 -12.61
N VAL A 490 -0.38 7.98 -13.62
CA VAL A 490 0.21 9.26 -14.04
C VAL A 490 -0.85 10.18 -14.66
N ALA A 491 -1.77 9.66 -15.46
CA ALA A 491 -2.91 10.43 -15.99
C ALA A 491 -3.85 10.91 -14.88
N TRP A 492 -4.18 10.06 -13.91
CA TRP A 492 -4.94 10.43 -12.71
C TRP A 492 -4.24 11.54 -11.92
N TRP A 493 -2.93 11.42 -11.68
CA TRP A 493 -2.17 12.44 -10.97
C TRP A 493 -2.11 13.75 -11.76
N ALA A 494 -1.92 13.70 -13.07
CA ALA A 494 -1.88 14.90 -13.90
C ALA A 494 -3.23 15.66 -13.86
N LEU A 495 -4.35 14.93 -13.85
CA LEU A 495 -5.70 15.51 -13.75
C LEU A 495 -6.03 16.03 -12.33
N THR A 496 -5.69 15.29 -11.27
CA THR A 496 -6.19 15.55 -9.90
C THR A 496 -5.15 16.14 -8.95
N GLY A 497 -3.88 15.79 -9.13
CA GLY A 497 -2.75 16.09 -8.23
C GLY A 497 -2.59 15.14 -7.05
N SER A 498 -3.54 14.24 -6.86
CA SER A 498 -3.44 13.12 -5.92
C SER A 498 -2.87 11.89 -6.65
N TRP A 499 -2.21 10.98 -5.95
CA TRP A 499 -1.90 9.65 -6.50
C TRP A 499 -2.97 8.66 -6.05
N PRO A 500 -3.41 7.73 -6.92
CA PRO A 500 -4.43 6.75 -6.58
C PRO A 500 -3.86 5.57 -5.75
N GLY A 501 -2.53 5.53 -5.63
CA GLY A 501 -1.71 4.59 -4.87
C GLY A 501 -0.39 5.25 -4.48
N ARG A 502 0.74 4.60 -4.78
CA ARG A 502 2.07 5.21 -4.57
C ARG A 502 2.36 6.26 -5.65
N ALA A 503 3.15 7.27 -5.31
CA ALA A 503 3.64 8.24 -6.28
C ALA A 503 4.60 7.61 -7.28
N ALA A 504 4.60 8.10 -8.53
CA ALA A 504 5.64 7.77 -9.50
C ALA A 504 6.99 8.34 -9.02
N TRP A 505 7.81 7.50 -8.38
CA TRP A 505 9.12 7.91 -7.90
C TRP A 505 10.21 7.39 -8.84
N PRO A 506 11.10 8.28 -9.33
CA PRO A 506 12.27 7.88 -10.10
C PRO A 506 13.31 7.18 -9.22
N ASP A 507 13.96 6.17 -9.79
CA ASP A 507 15.09 5.43 -9.22
C ASP A 507 16.41 6.25 -9.20
N ALA A 508 17.51 5.63 -8.76
CA ALA A 508 18.77 6.33 -8.60
C ALA A 508 19.44 6.79 -9.92
N GLU A 509 19.16 6.14 -11.05
CA GLU A 509 19.65 6.53 -12.38
C GLU A 509 18.66 7.48 -13.05
N GLU A 510 17.36 7.19 -12.98
CA GLU A 510 16.28 8.06 -13.46
C GLU A 510 16.37 9.46 -12.85
N ARG A 511 16.64 9.58 -11.53
CA ARG A 511 16.85 10.87 -10.83
C ARG A 511 17.94 11.74 -11.47
N LYS A 512 18.91 11.16 -12.20
CA LYS A 512 19.96 11.90 -12.93
C LYS A 512 19.49 12.39 -14.30
N ALA A 513 18.47 11.76 -14.89
CA ALA A 513 17.94 12.06 -16.22
C ALA A 513 16.89 13.20 -16.25
N MET A 514 16.73 13.92 -15.13
CA MET A 514 15.74 15.00 -14.89
C MET A 514 14.28 14.57 -15.16
N PRO A 515 13.72 13.71 -14.29
CA PRO A 515 12.36 13.18 -14.44
C PRO A 515 11.30 14.28 -14.56
N ARG A 516 10.41 14.14 -15.54
CA ARG A 516 9.33 15.09 -15.83
C ARG A 516 8.02 14.41 -16.20
N ILE A 517 6.91 15.05 -15.85
CA ILE A 517 5.57 14.78 -16.37
C ILE A 517 5.06 16.08 -16.99
N ARG A 518 4.50 16.02 -18.18
CA ARG A 518 4.00 17.19 -18.93
C ARG A 518 2.63 16.87 -19.50
N LEU A 519 1.72 17.83 -19.40
CA LEU A 519 0.35 17.74 -19.92
C LEU A 519 0.20 18.85 -20.96
N VAL A 520 -0.37 18.49 -22.12
CA VAL A 520 -0.74 19.44 -23.18
C VAL A 520 -2.25 19.38 -23.41
N ASP A 521 -2.88 20.54 -23.48
CA ASP A 521 -4.31 20.69 -23.75
C ASP A 521 -4.64 20.63 -25.26
N ALA A 522 -5.89 20.94 -25.62
CA ALA A 522 -6.35 20.98 -27.01
C ALA A 522 -5.98 22.27 -27.77
N ASP A 523 -5.49 23.30 -27.07
CA ASP A 523 -5.01 24.58 -27.61
C ASP A 523 -3.46 24.61 -27.74
N GLU A 524 -2.80 23.46 -27.52
CA GLU A 524 -1.34 23.25 -27.48
C GLU A 524 -0.60 24.03 -26.36
N HIS A 525 -1.29 24.45 -25.29
CA HIS A 525 -0.63 24.91 -24.07
C HIS A 525 -0.08 23.72 -23.28
N ALA A 526 1.19 23.80 -22.90
CA ALA A 526 1.88 22.73 -22.19
C ALA A 526 2.31 23.16 -20.78
N SER A 527 1.90 22.40 -19.77
CA SER A 527 2.37 22.54 -18.38
C SER A 527 3.32 21.40 -18.03
N GLU A 528 4.41 21.68 -17.31
CA GLU A 528 5.47 20.71 -16.98
C GLU A 528 5.73 20.66 -15.47
N SER A 529 5.80 19.45 -14.92
CA SER A 529 6.17 19.16 -13.55
C SER A 529 7.47 18.36 -13.56
N ARG A 530 8.47 18.84 -12.83
CA ARG A 530 9.76 18.15 -12.66
C ARG A 530 9.84 17.59 -11.26
N PHE A 531 10.33 16.36 -11.12
CA PHE A 531 10.44 15.73 -9.80
C PHE A 531 11.35 16.54 -8.87
N ASP A 532 10.81 17.01 -7.75
CA ASP A 532 11.62 17.70 -6.75
C ASP A 532 12.34 16.66 -5.88
N LEU A 533 13.64 16.47 -6.16
CA LEU A 533 14.52 15.55 -5.43
C LEU A 533 14.63 15.84 -3.92
N ARG A 534 14.28 17.04 -3.46
CA ARG A 534 14.37 17.46 -2.04
C ARG A 534 13.07 17.24 -1.29
N LEU A 535 11.94 17.43 -1.97
CA LEU A 535 10.59 17.22 -1.41
C LEU A 535 10.08 15.79 -1.66
N GLU A 536 10.63 15.09 -2.64
CA GLU A 536 10.19 13.79 -3.17
C GLU A 536 8.74 13.84 -3.72
N THR A 537 8.38 15.00 -4.28
CA THR A 537 7.05 15.32 -4.82
C THR A 537 7.10 15.79 -6.28
N TRP A 538 5.92 15.84 -6.89
CA TRP A 538 5.68 16.44 -8.19
C TRP A 538 4.97 17.79 -7.99
N PRO A 539 5.69 18.93 -7.98
CA PRO A 539 5.08 20.24 -7.84
C PRO A 539 4.28 20.61 -9.09
N ARG A 540 3.11 21.24 -8.91
CA ARG A 540 2.31 21.84 -9.98
C ARG A 540 2.20 23.33 -9.70
N ASP A 541 2.41 24.16 -10.71
CA ASP A 541 2.26 25.62 -10.60
C ASP A 541 0.81 26.07 -10.87
N GLU A 542 0.58 27.38 -10.81
CA GLU A 542 -0.75 27.98 -11.04
C GLU A 542 -1.23 27.87 -12.50
N SER A 543 -0.35 27.51 -13.45
CA SER A 543 -0.71 27.31 -14.86
C SER A 543 -1.24 25.91 -15.16
N TRP A 544 -1.05 24.96 -14.23
CA TRP A 544 -1.42 23.56 -14.44
C TRP A 544 -2.95 23.40 -14.63
N PRO A 545 -3.41 22.80 -15.75
CA PRO A 545 -4.82 22.71 -16.07
C PRO A 545 -5.60 21.83 -15.09
N ARG A 546 -6.87 22.16 -14.88
CA ARG A 546 -7.79 21.42 -13.99
C ARG A 546 -8.97 20.86 -14.79
N PRO A 547 -9.45 19.63 -14.53
CA PRO A 547 -10.66 19.10 -15.14
C PRO A 547 -11.89 19.95 -14.79
N ALA A 548 -12.73 20.25 -15.77
CA ALA A 548 -13.96 21.03 -15.56
C ALA A 548 -15.02 20.26 -14.76
N GLY A 549 -15.06 18.93 -14.92
CA GLY A 549 -16.00 18.03 -14.26
C GLY A 549 -15.31 16.83 -13.59
N PRO A 550 -16.10 15.86 -13.08
CA PRO A 550 -15.56 14.76 -12.29
C PRO A 550 -14.60 13.85 -13.07
N VAL A 551 -13.59 13.35 -12.36
CA VAL A 551 -12.69 12.28 -12.81
C VAL A 551 -12.98 11.04 -11.97
N VAL A 552 -13.26 9.92 -12.63
CA VAL A 552 -13.53 8.62 -11.99
C VAL A 552 -12.50 7.61 -12.48
N TYR A 553 -11.86 6.89 -11.57
CA TYR A 553 -10.87 5.87 -11.89
C TYR A 553 -11.22 4.52 -11.25
N ALA A 554 -11.69 3.58 -12.07
CA ALA A 554 -11.86 2.18 -11.69
C ALA A 554 -10.51 1.45 -11.74
N ARG A 555 -9.97 1.10 -10.57
CA ARG A 555 -8.63 0.53 -10.41
C ARG A 555 -8.62 -0.99 -10.54
N ILE A 556 -7.44 -1.55 -10.77
CA ILE A 556 -7.20 -3.01 -10.83
C ILE A 556 -7.58 -3.74 -9.54
N ASP A 557 -7.45 -3.11 -8.37
CA ASP A 557 -7.80 -3.69 -7.06
C ASP A 557 -9.32 -3.81 -6.81
N GLY A 558 -10.14 -3.41 -7.78
CA GLY A 558 -11.60 -3.35 -7.66
C GLY A 558 -12.11 -2.14 -6.86
N GLY A 559 -11.22 -1.28 -6.37
CA GLY A 559 -11.57 0.02 -5.81
C GLY A 559 -11.85 1.06 -6.89
N VAL A 560 -12.44 2.18 -6.49
CA VAL A 560 -12.71 3.32 -7.37
C VAL A 560 -12.21 4.61 -6.70
N SER A 561 -11.41 5.38 -7.44
CA SER A 561 -11.04 6.74 -7.04
C SER A 561 -11.94 7.77 -7.74
N ILE A 562 -12.35 8.82 -7.03
CA ILE A 562 -13.24 9.87 -7.56
C ILE A 562 -12.69 11.24 -7.15
N TRP A 563 -12.60 12.15 -8.10
CA TRP A 563 -12.22 13.55 -7.89
C TRP A 563 -13.25 14.45 -8.57
N ASP A 564 -13.63 15.54 -7.92
CA ASP A 564 -14.62 16.50 -8.40
C ASP A 564 -14.12 17.91 -8.07
N PRO A 565 -13.98 18.81 -9.07
CA PRO A 565 -13.44 20.15 -8.83
C PRO A 565 -14.26 20.93 -7.79
N LEU A 566 -15.56 20.72 -7.72
CA LEU A 566 -16.44 21.43 -6.77
C LEU A 566 -16.39 20.88 -5.33
N ARG A 567 -15.65 19.78 -5.10
CA ARG A 567 -15.56 19.09 -3.79
C ARG A 567 -14.12 18.93 -3.30
N ASN A 568 -13.17 18.83 -4.22
CA ASN A 568 -11.77 18.46 -3.95
C ASN A 568 -10.77 19.59 -4.23
N ASP A 569 -11.10 20.59 -5.06
CA ASP A 569 -10.12 21.57 -5.54
C ASP A 569 -9.63 22.55 -4.45
N LEU A 570 -10.44 22.74 -3.39
CA LEU A 570 -10.09 23.55 -2.22
C LEU A 570 -9.14 22.83 -1.23
N TYR A 571 -8.80 21.56 -1.47
CA TYR A 571 -7.89 20.79 -0.60
C TYR A 571 -6.50 21.44 -0.50
N GLY A 572 -5.95 21.89 -1.63
CA GLY A 572 -4.66 22.61 -1.67
C GLY A 572 -4.71 24.03 -1.09
N LEU A 573 -5.91 24.55 -0.79
CA LEU A 573 -6.13 25.86 -0.17
C LEU A 573 -6.45 25.75 1.34
N GLY A 574 -6.45 24.54 1.90
CA GLY A 574 -6.57 24.32 3.33
C GLY A 574 -7.99 24.38 3.90
N GLU A 575 -9.03 24.21 3.06
CA GLU A 575 -10.41 24.11 3.55
C GLU A 575 -10.64 22.77 4.30
N PRO A 576 -11.00 22.80 5.61
CA PRO A 576 -11.05 21.58 6.45
C PRO A 576 -12.11 20.53 6.04
N GLN A 577 -12.98 20.86 5.09
CA GLN A 577 -14.00 19.95 4.56
C GLN A 577 -13.63 19.35 3.21
N SER A 578 -12.57 19.81 2.55
CA SER A 578 -12.10 19.26 1.28
C SER A 578 -11.08 18.14 1.51
N ILE A 579 -11.03 17.16 0.60
CA ILE A 579 -10.07 16.05 0.62
C ILE A 579 -9.37 15.96 -0.74
N ALA A 580 -8.16 15.39 -0.79
CA ALA A 580 -7.37 15.28 -2.03
C ALA A 580 -8.15 14.61 -3.16
N ALA A 581 -8.76 13.46 -2.88
CA ALA A 581 -9.73 12.74 -3.69
C ALA A 581 -10.44 11.68 -2.82
N TYR A 582 -11.54 11.10 -3.30
CA TYR A 582 -12.19 9.95 -2.68
C TYR A 582 -11.55 8.66 -3.19
N HIS A 583 -10.72 7.98 -2.40
CA HIS A 583 -10.16 6.67 -2.75
C HIS A 583 -10.94 5.55 -2.04
N LEU A 584 -11.89 4.94 -2.75
CA LEU A 584 -12.82 3.96 -2.17
C LEU A 584 -12.34 2.53 -2.47
N SER A 585 -11.97 1.78 -1.43
CA SER A 585 -11.76 0.32 -1.53
C SER A 585 -13.07 -0.41 -1.88
N PRO A 586 -13.03 -1.68 -2.35
CA PRO A 586 -14.22 -2.50 -2.57
C PRO A 586 -15.18 -2.54 -1.36
N ARG A 587 -14.64 -2.50 -0.14
CA ARG A 587 -15.46 -2.47 1.08
C ARG A 587 -16.07 -1.10 1.35
N GLN A 588 -15.34 0.00 1.11
CA GLN A 588 -15.89 1.35 1.26
C GLN A 588 -16.95 1.67 0.19
N LEU A 589 -16.90 1.03 -0.97
CA LEU A 589 -18.00 1.06 -1.95
C LEU A 589 -19.27 0.36 -1.41
N GLU A 590 -19.14 -0.73 -0.65
CA GLU A 590 -20.27 -1.43 -0.01
C GLU A 590 -20.86 -0.63 1.17
N ILE A 591 -20.03 -0.22 2.13
CA ILE A 591 -20.47 0.31 3.45
C ILE A 591 -20.17 1.79 3.72
N GLY A 592 -19.47 2.47 2.82
CA GLY A 592 -19.18 3.90 2.90
C GLY A 592 -17.74 4.24 3.29
N LEU A 593 -17.46 5.53 3.20
CA LEU A 593 -16.26 6.19 3.70
C LEU A 593 -16.71 7.22 4.75
N GLU A 594 -16.31 7.01 5.99
CA GLU A 594 -16.53 7.91 7.12
C GLU A 594 -15.17 8.44 7.58
N ASP A 595 -15.07 9.76 7.78
CA ASP A 595 -13.88 10.36 8.38
C ASP A 595 -13.82 10.05 9.88
N ARG A 596 -12.63 10.20 10.46
CA ARG A 596 -12.36 9.85 11.88
C ARG A 596 -13.11 10.71 12.91
N ASP A 597 -13.79 11.77 12.46
CA ASP A 597 -14.66 12.62 13.26
C ASP A 597 -16.14 12.20 13.22
N GLY A 598 -16.48 11.14 12.46
CA GLY A 598 -17.84 10.68 12.21
C GLY A 598 -18.52 11.35 11.01
N THR A 599 -17.80 12.17 10.23
CA THR A 599 -18.36 12.79 9.02
C THR A 599 -18.41 11.77 7.89
N SER A 600 -19.60 11.29 7.53
CA SER A 600 -19.81 10.50 6.31
C SER A 600 -19.36 11.30 5.08
N ARG A 601 -18.34 10.82 4.39
CA ARG A 601 -17.84 11.34 3.11
C ARG A 601 -18.48 10.63 1.92
N CYS A 602 -18.91 9.39 2.12
CA CYS A 602 -19.71 8.57 1.20
C CYS A 602 -20.50 7.57 2.06
N ASN A 603 -21.83 7.45 1.88
CA ASN A 603 -22.64 6.54 2.70
C ASN A 603 -22.47 5.06 2.31
N GLY A 604 -21.89 4.80 1.13
CA GLY A 604 -21.75 3.46 0.57
C GLY A 604 -23.06 2.93 -0.02
N LEU A 605 -22.91 1.97 -0.92
CA LEU A 605 -24.01 1.38 -1.66
C LEU A 605 -25.11 0.83 -0.75
N PHE A 606 -24.79 0.23 0.40
CA PHE A 606 -25.82 -0.40 1.24
C PHE A 606 -26.76 0.63 1.90
N SER A 607 -26.21 1.78 2.31
CA SER A 607 -27.00 2.87 2.89
C SER A 607 -27.73 3.68 1.80
N ASP A 608 -27.00 4.07 0.76
CA ASP A 608 -27.57 4.82 -0.37
C ASP A 608 -28.63 4.00 -1.13
N TRP A 609 -28.59 2.67 -1.14
CA TRP A 609 -29.65 1.84 -1.73
C TRP A 609 -31.01 2.09 -1.09
N GLU A 610 -31.07 2.10 0.24
CA GLU A 610 -32.34 2.33 0.96
C GLU A 610 -32.70 3.82 0.92
N SER A 611 -31.75 4.74 1.07
CA SER A 611 -32.03 6.18 0.99
C SER A 611 -32.50 6.58 -0.41
N TRP A 612 -31.80 6.24 -1.49
CA TRP A 612 -32.23 6.57 -2.85
C TRP A 612 -33.57 5.93 -3.19
N LYS A 613 -33.86 4.72 -2.70
CA LYS A 613 -35.14 4.04 -2.94
C LYS A 613 -36.35 4.76 -2.31
N HIS A 614 -36.16 5.42 -1.16
CA HIS A 614 -37.25 6.09 -0.44
C HIS A 614 -37.26 7.62 -0.63
N ASP A 615 -36.08 8.25 -0.54
CA ASP A 615 -35.89 9.69 -0.51
C ASP A 615 -35.65 10.29 -1.91
N GLU A 616 -34.93 9.57 -2.79
CA GLU A 616 -34.55 10.03 -4.14
C GLU A 616 -34.89 9.00 -5.26
N PRO A 617 -36.17 8.56 -5.40
CA PRO A 617 -36.54 7.41 -6.25
C PRO A 617 -36.19 7.57 -7.75
N GLN A 618 -36.07 8.81 -8.24
CA GLN A 618 -35.60 9.08 -9.61
C GLN A 618 -34.10 8.77 -9.78
N LEU A 619 -33.29 8.99 -8.75
CA LEU A 619 -31.88 8.61 -8.73
C LEU A 619 -31.74 7.09 -8.63
N PHE A 620 -32.58 6.44 -7.82
CA PHE A 620 -32.61 4.98 -7.71
C PHE A 620 -32.98 4.29 -9.03
N GLU A 621 -33.98 4.78 -9.77
CA GLU A 621 -34.31 4.23 -11.10
C GLU A 621 -33.21 4.50 -12.14
N ARG A 622 -32.52 5.65 -12.08
CA ARG A 622 -31.33 5.91 -12.92
C ARG A 622 -30.22 4.92 -12.59
N PHE A 623 -29.87 4.77 -11.31
CA PHE A 623 -28.90 3.77 -10.85
C PHE A 623 -29.28 2.36 -11.32
N PHE A 624 -30.55 1.96 -11.18
CA PHE A 624 -30.99 0.66 -11.68
C PHE A 624 -31.03 0.55 -13.20
N ALA A 625 -31.22 1.64 -13.95
CA ALA A 625 -31.01 1.64 -15.40
C ALA A 625 -29.53 1.36 -15.75
N VAL A 626 -28.57 1.94 -15.02
CA VAL A 626 -27.14 1.58 -15.14
C VAL A 626 -26.93 0.09 -14.86
N VAL A 627 -27.39 -0.39 -13.69
CA VAL A 627 -27.20 -1.79 -13.28
C VAL A 627 -27.81 -2.75 -14.31
N ARG A 628 -29.05 -2.53 -14.75
CA ARG A 628 -29.70 -3.34 -15.80
C ARG A 628 -28.91 -3.31 -17.12
N GLY A 629 -28.48 -2.13 -17.54
CA GLY A 629 -27.73 -1.94 -18.79
C GLY A 629 -26.35 -2.62 -18.80
N LEU A 630 -25.69 -2.72 -17.64
CA LEU A 630 -24.39 -3.39 -17.49
C LEU A 630 -24.51 -4.90 -17.19
N PHE A 631 -25.55 -5.36 -16.49
CA PHE A 631 -25.76 -6.78 -16.16
C PHE A 631 -26.41 -7.59 -17.30
N ALA A 632 -27.31 -6.97 -18.09
CA ALA A 632 -28.01 -7.64 -19.20
C ALA A 632 -27.92 -6.82 -20.52
N PRO A 633 -26.71 -6.65 -21.10
CA PRO A 633 -26.51 -5.69 -22.19
C PRO A 633 -27.18 -6.11 -23.51
N ASP A 634 -27.36 -7.41 -23.73
CA ASP A 634 -28.04 -8.00 -24.90
C ASP A 634 -29.58 -7.80 -24.89
N GLY A 635 -30.15 -7.16 -23.86
CA GLY A 635 -31.60 -6.98 -23.71
C GLY A 635 -32.38 -8.26 -23.32
N ALA A 636 -31.70 -9.39 -23.13
CA ALA A 636 -32.30 -10.63 -22.66
C ALA A 636 -32.77 -10.51 -21.19
N ALA A 637 -34.04 -10.14 -21.00
CA ALA A 637 -34.66 -9.86 -19.70
C ALA A 637 -34.62 -11.02 -18.68
N VAL A 638 -34.24 -12.24 -19.09
CA VAL A 638 -34.17 -13.45 -18.25
C VAL A 638 -33.05 -13.37 -17.20
N ASP A 639 -31.98 -12.62 -17.48
CA ASP A 639 -30.80 -12.50 -16.60
C ASP A 639 -30.68 -11.13 -15.91
N SER A 640 -31.52 -10.16 -16.27
CA SER A 640 -31.45 -8.79 -15.72
C SER A 640 -31.96 -8.75 -14.28
N PRO A 641 -31.14 -8.38 -13.28
CA PRO A 641 -31.58 -8.35 -11.90
C PRO A 641 -32.50 -7.16 -11.61
N ASN A 642 -33.47 -7.38 -10.73
CA ASN A 642 -34.32 -6.34 -10.16
C ASN A 642 -33.93 -6.02 -8.70
N PRO A 643 -34.28 -4.85 -8.15
CA PRO A 643 -34.03 -4.52 -6.75
C PRO A 643 -34.93 -5.34 -5.82
N GLY A 644 -34.32 -6.20 -5.00
CA GLY A 644 -35.02 -6.86 -3.91
C GLY A 644 -35.07 -6.03 -2.62
N PRO A 645 -35.78 -6.51 -1.58
CA PRO A 645 -35.71 -5.96 -0.23
C PRO A 645 -34.37 -6.31 0.43
N SER A 646 -33.83 -5.41 1.24
CA SER A 646 -32.62 -5.68 2.03
C SER A 646 -32.90 -6.69 3.15
N VAL A 647 -31.88 -7.50 3.47
CA VAL A 647 -31.93 -8.57 4.47
C VAL A 647 -30.82 -8.41 5.51
N GLN A 648 -31.08 -8.88 6.72
CA GLN A 648 -30.07 -9.04 7.76
C GLN A 648 -29.66 -10.52 7.79
N LEU A 649 -28.37 -10.82 7.64
CA LEU A 649 -27.87 -12.20 7.53
C LEU A 649 -27.31 -12.78 8.84
N SER A 650 -27.07 -11.93 9.84
CA SER A 650 -26.48 -12.32 11.13
C SER A 650 -27.30 -11.75 12.28
N LYS A 651 -27.43 -12.52 13.36
CA LYS A 651 -28.05 -12.06 14.62
C LYS A 651 -27.14 -11.15 15.46
N HIS A 652 -25.90 -10.92 15.01
CA HIS A 652 -24.87 -10.12 15.69
C HIS A 652 -24.36 -8.94 14.85
N ASP A 653 -24.87 -8.79 13.63
CA ASP A 653 -24.57 -7.67 12.74
C ASP A 653 -25.91 -7.13 12.23
N GLU A 654 -26.18 -5.86 12.52
CA GLU A 654 -27.43 -5.18 12.17
C GLU A 654 -27.41 -4.60 10.74
N THR A 655 -26.30 -4.77 10.00
CA THR A 655 -26.17 -4.32 8.61
C THR A 655 -27.30 -4.86 7.75
N ARG A 656 -28.10 -3.95 7.19
CA ARG A 656 -29.10 -4.25 6.16
C ARG A 656 -28.39 -4.37 4.81
N ILE A 657 -28.29 -5.60 4.31
CA ILE A 657 -27.60 -5.90 3.05
C ILE A 657 -28.65 -5.91 1.93
N PRO A 658 -28.54 -5.06 0.90
CA PRO A 658 -29.46 -5.08 -0.22
C PRO A 658 -29.44 -6.43 -0.97
N THR A 659 -30.45 -6.68 -1.78
CA THR A 659 -30.54 -7.91 -2.57
C THR A 659 -30.87 -7.61 -4.03
N LEU A 660 -30.39 -8.48 -4.92
CA LEU A 660 -30.83 -8.55 -6.31
C LEU A 660 -31.75 -9.74 -6.49
N GLU A 661 -32.84 -9.55 -7.22
CA GLU A 661 -33.76 -10.61 -7.61
C GLU A 661 -33.47 -11.03 -9.05
N PHE A 662 -32.96 -12.25 -9.19
CA PHE A 662 -32.74 -12.93 -10.47
C PHE A 662 -33.89 -13.91 -10.74
N SER A 663 -33.99 -14.40 -11.98
CA SER A 663 -34.95 -15.43 -12.39
C SER A 663 -34.86 -16.73 -11.57
N TYR A 664 -33.69 -17.05 -11.02
CA TYR A 664 -33.44 -18.21 -10.16
C TYR A 664 -33.54 -17.92 -8.65
N GLY A 665 -33.81 -16.67 -8.24
CA GLY A 665 -34.03 -16.30 -6.84
C GLY A 665 -33.33 -15.01 -6.39
N ARG A 666 -33.52 -14.68 -5.11
CA ARG A 666 -32.97 -13.50 -4.45
C ARG A 666 -31.56 -13.77 -3.91
N VAL A 667 -30.60 -12.89 -4.22
CA VAL A 667 -29.21 -13.00 -3.77
C VAL A 667 -28.78 -11.71 -3.06
N PRO A 668 -28.29 -11.77 -1.80
CA PRO A 668 -27.70 -10.62 -1.11
C PRO A 668 -26.42 -10.12 -1.80
N LEU A 669 -26.20 -8.80 -1.81
CA LEU A 669 -25.05 -8.21 -2.52
C LEU A 669 -23.71 -8.82 -2.10
N ILE A 670 -23.53 -9.15 -0.81
CA ILE A 670 -22.28 -9.73 -0.32
C ILE A 670 -21.98 -11.13 -0.89
N HIS A 671 -22.99 -11.86 -1.38
CA HIS A 671 -22.86 -13.21 -1.96
C HIS A 671 -22.72 -13.20 -3.49
N LEU A 672 -22.74 -12.02 -4.14
CA LEU A 672 -22.51 -11.90 -5.58
C LEU A 672 -21.05 -12.24 -5.94
N SER A 673 -20.83 -12.74 -7.15
CA SER A 673 -19.48 -13.00 -7.67
C SER A 673 -18.64 -11.72 -7.77
N ALA A 674 -17.31 -11.85 -7.76
CA ALA A 674 -16.38 -10.71 -7.83
C ALA A 674 -16.66 -9.78 -9.03
N GLY A 675 -16.91 -10.34 -10.22
CA GLY A 675 -17.28 -9.56 -11.40
C GLY A 675 -18.62 -8.81 -11.23
N MET A 676 -19.64 -9.45 -10.66
CA MET A 676 -20.93 -8.81 -10.36
C MET A 676 -20.77 -7.66 -9.36
N LYS A 677 -19.95 -7.83 -8.32
CA LYS A 677 -19.60 -6.76 -7.38
C LYS A 677 -18.84 -5.62 -8.06
N ARG A 678 -17.88 -5.91 -8.94
CA ARG A 678 -17.10 -4.89 -9.69
C ARG A 678 -18.01 -4.03 -10.58
N ILE A 679 -18.91 -4.65 -11.35
CA ILE A 679 -19.88 -3.91 -12.17
C ILE A 679 -20.81 -3.06 -11.30
N LEU A 680 -21.32 -3.62 -10.19
CA LEU A 680 -22.23 -2.89 -9.30
C LEU A 680 -21.54 -1.72 -8.58
N GLY A 681 -20.29 -1.90 -8.16
CA GLY A 681 -19.45 -0.84 -7.58
C GLY A 681 -19.14 0.28 -8.57
N LEU A 682 -18.83 -0.06 -9.83
CA LEU A 682 -18.65 0.93 -10.90
C LEU A 682 -19.95 1.70 -11.19
N ALA A 683 -21.08 1.00 -11.30
CA ALA A 683 -22.40 1.61 -11.51
C ALA A 683 -22.75 2.60 -10.38
N TYR A 684 -22.48 2.21 -9.13
CA TYR A 684 -22.69 3.06 -7.96
C TYR A 684 -21.77 4.27 -7.99
N ALA A 685 -20.46 4.08 -8.20
CA ALA A 685 -19.47 5.14 -8.21
C ALA A 685 -19.75 6.20 -9.30
N LEU A 686 -20.13 5.79 -10.51
CA LEU A 686 -20.48 6.72 -11.60
C LEU A 686 -21.70 7.59 -11.24
N VAL A 687 -22.77 6.97 -10.74
CA VAL A 687 -24.00 7.68 -10.38
C VAL A 687 -23.77 8.58 -9.16
N TRP A 688 -23.04 8.09 -8.16
CA TRP A 688 -22.68 8.84 -6.96
C TRP A 688 -21.78 10.05 -7.28
N ALA A 689 -20.77 9.88 -8.14
CA ALA A 689 -19.88 10.97 -8.56
C ALA A 689 -20.66 12.07 -9.28
N TRP A 690 -21.47 11.70 -10.28
CA TRP A 690 -22.26 12.64 -11.05
C TRP A 690 -23.31 13.37 -10.20
N HIS A 691 -24.05 12.63 -9.37
CA HIS A 691 -25.06 13.22 -8.49
C HIS A 691 -24.44 14.12 -7.41
N GLY A 692 -23.28 13.74 -6.87
CA GLY A 692 -22.50 14.57 -5.95
C GLY A 692 -22.08 15.90 -6.60
N HIS A 693 -21.56 15.85 -7.82
CA HIS A 693 -21.19 17.04 -8.60
C HIS A 693 -22.40 17.95 -8.89
N GLN A 694 -23.54 17.37 -9.30
CA GLN A 694 -24.78 18.12 -9.50
C GLN A 694 -25.26 18.83 -8.21
N ARG A 695 -25.09 18.20 -7.05
CA ARG A 695 -25.42 18.81 -5.74
C ARG A 695 -24.43 19.90 -5.34
N ALA A 696 -23.14 19.71 -5.57
CA ALA A 696 -22.10 20.71 -5.32
C ALA A 696 -22.35 21.97 -6.17
N ALA A 697 -22.50 21.81 -7.49
CA ALA A 697 -22.80 22.91 -8.41
C ALA A 697 -24.06 23.70 -8.01
N LYS A 698 -25.13 22.99 -7.63
CA LYS A 698 -26.36 23.62 -7.15
C LYS A 698 -26.17 24.37 -5.83
N SER A 699 -25.31 23.87 -4.93
CA SER A 699 -24.99 24.52 -3.65
C SER A 699 -24.24 25.84 -3.85
N GLU A 700 -23.42 25.94 -4.90
CA GLU A 700 -22.70 27.17 -5.27
C GLU A 700 -23.50 28.11 -6.18
N ASN A 701 -24.76 27.75 -6.52
CA ASN A 701 -25.61 28.41 -7.52
C ASN A 701 -25.03 28.40 -8.96
N GLY A 702 -24.11 27.48 -9.25
CA GLY A 702 -23.56 27.23 -10.58
C GLY A 702 -24.40 26.25 -11.42
N GLN A 703 -23.89 25.93 -12.61
CA GLN A 703 -24.37 24.81 -13.42
C GLN A 703 -23.36 23.64 -13.30
N PRO A 704 -23.81 22.38 -13.32
CA PRO A 704 -22.91 21.23 -13.42
C PRO A 704 -22.06 21.32 -14.69
N ALA A 705 -20.83 20.83 -14.62
CA ALA A 705 -19.95 20.71 -15.78
C ALA A 705 -20.55 19.79 -16.85
N ARG A 706 -20.18 20.02 -18.11
CA ARG A 706 -20.60 19.20 -19.26
C ARG A 706 -19.54 18.19 -19.71
N SER A 707 -18.62 17.84 -18.82
CA SER A 707 -17.56 16.87 -19.04
C SER A 707 -17.38 15.90 -17.86
N MET A 708 -16.88 14.71 -18.15
CA MET A 708 -16.40 13.73 -17.17
C MET A 708 -15.27 12.91 -17.81
N ILE A 709 -14.24 12.57 -17.03
CA ILE A 709 -13.15 11.70 -17.48
C ILE A 709 -13.23 10.38 -16.72
N LEU A 710 -13.22 9.26 -17.44
CA LEU A 710 -13.33 7.92 -16.88
C LEU A 710 -12.08 7.10 -17.20
N LEU A 711 -11.29 6.78 -16.18
CA LEU A 711 -10.15 5.87 -16.26
C LEU A 711 -10.61 4.45 -15.87
N ILE A 712 -10.23 3.42 -16.62
CA ILE A 712 -10.56 2.01 -16.31
C ILE A 712 -9.33 1.13 -16.50
N ASP A 713 -8.77 0.64 -15.39
CA ASP A 713 -7.66 -0.32 -15.43
C ASP A 713 -8.17 -1.76 -15.55
N GLU A 714 -7.54 -2.54 -16.44
CA GLU A 714 -7.98 -3.84 -16.96
C GLU A 714 -9.52 -4.01 -17.02
N VAL A 715 -10.14 -3.50 -18.10
CA VAL A 715 -11.61 -3.54 -18.32
C VAL A 715 -12.19 -4.95 -18.10
N GLU A 716 -11.46 -5.98 -18.47
CA GLU A 716 -11.84 -7.40 -18.39
C GLU A 716 -11.67 -8.04 -17.01
N SER A 717 -10.95 -7.40 -16.09
CA SER A 717 -10.41 -8.06 -14.91
C SER A 717 -11.52 -8.49 -13.93
N HIS A 718 -11.48 -9.77 -13.56
CA HIS A 718 -12.54 -10.50 -12.84
C HIS A 718 -13.91 -10.61 -13.55
N LEU A 719 -14.01 -10.26 -14.85
CA LEU A 719 -15.26 -10.40 -15.62
C LEU A 719 -15.30 -11.71 -16.41
N HIS A 720 -16.48 -12.33 -16.44
CA HIS A 720 -16.77 -13.47 -17.31
C HIS A 720 -16.70 -13.05 -18.79
N PRO A 721 -16.24 -13.90 -19.74
CA PRO A 721 -16.13 -13.58 -21.17
C PRO A 721 -17.38 -12.93 -21.79
N ARG A 722 -18.59 -13.36 -21.38
CA ARG A 722 -19.87 -12.73 -21.81
C ARG A 722 -19.92 -11.23 -21.49
N TRP A 723 -19.39 -10.83 -20.33
CA TRP A 723 -19.41 -9.45 -19.86
C TRP A 723 -18.26 -8.61 -20.44
N GLN A 724 -17.10 -9.20 -20.68
CA GLN A 724 -15.98 -8.55 -21.40
C GLN A 724 -16.42 -8.05 -22.78
N ARG A 725 -17.27 -8.82 -23.47
CA ARG A 725 -17.86 -8.49 -24.77
C ARG A 725 -18.88 -7.33 -24.76
N LEU A 726 -19.25 -6.81 -23.60
CA LEU A 726 -20.44 -5.97 -23.47
C LEU A 726 -20.28 -4.77 -22.53
N LEU A 727 -19.36 -4.83 -21.56
CA LEU A 727 -19.19 -3.79 -20.53
C LEU A 727 -18.94 -2.41 -21.15
N LEU A 728 -17.94 -2.30 -22.04
CA LEU A 728 -17.51 -1.00 -22.55
C LEU A 728 -18.55 -0.36 -23.49
N PRO A 729 -19.16 -1.06 -24.47
CA PRO A 729 -20.31 -0.54 -25.22
C PRO A 729 -21.50 -0.15 -24.33
N ALA A 730 -21.79 -0.94 -23.30
CA ALA A 730 -22.88 -0.64 -22.37
C ALA A 730 -22.60 0.62 -21.54
N LEU A 731 -21.37 0.78 -21.02
CA LEU A 731 -20.93 2.01 -20.33
C LEU A 731 -21.09 3.24 -21.23
N LEU A 732 -20.58 3.20 -22.46
CA LEU A 732 -20.67 4.33 -23.41
C LEU A 732 -22.13 4.73 -23.70
N ARG A 733 -23.02 3.76 -23.91
CA ARG A 733 -24.46 4.01 -24.06
C ARG A 733 -25.06 4.65 -22.81
N ILE A 734 -24.87 4.01 -21.65
CA ILE A 734 -25.49 4.43 -20.39
C ILE A 734 -25.00 5.80 -19.96
N ILE A 735 -23.72 6.11 -20.17
CA ILE A 735 -23.15 7.42 -19.93
C ILE A 735 -23.87 8.48 -20.78
N GLY A 736 -24.13 8.22 -22.07
CA GLY A 736 -24.94 9.09 -22.92
C GLY A 736 -26.39 9.25 -22.42
N GLU A 737 -27.02 8.16 -21.96
CA GLU A 737 -28.41 8.14 -21.47
C GLU A 737 -28.59 8.83 -20.09
N LEU A 738 -27.60 8.71 -19.19
CA LEU A 738 -27.60 9.37 -17.88
C LEU A 738 -27.41 10.90 -17.97
N ALA A 739 -26.75 11.35 -19.04
CA ALA A 739 -26.12 12.66 -19.09
C ALA A 739 -26.97 13.77 -19.73
N GLY A 740 -27.28 13.68 -21.03
CA GLY A 740 -27.89 14.78 -21.80
C GLY A 740 -26.95 15.38 -22.86
N GLU A 741 -26.02 16.29 -22.55
CA GLU A 741 -25.68 16.91 -21.26
C GLU A 741 -24.16 16.84 -20.97
N VAL A 742 -23.52 15.67 -21.12
CA VAL A 742 -22.12 15.47 -20.71
C VAL A 742 -21.32 14.75 -21.80
N SER A 743 -20.19 15.34 -22.21
CA SER A 743 -19.15 14.67 -22.97
C SER A 743 -18.30 13.80 -22.04
N VAL A 744 -18.07 12.54 -22.39
CA VAL A 744 -17.23 11.66 -21.57
C VAL A 744 -16.09 11.08 -22.39
N GLN A 745 -14.89 11.31 -21.87
CA GLN A 745 -13.65 10.71 -22.37
C GLN A 745 -13.31 9.49 -21.52
N VAL A 746 -13.13 8.34 -22.15
CA VAL A 746 -12.71 7.09 -21.51
C VAL A 746 -11.25 6.82 -21.85
N LEU A 747 -10.42 6.57 -20.83
CA LEU A 747 -9.09 5.98 -20.96
C LEU A 747 -9.14 4.60 -20.32
N ALA A 748 -8.95 3.55 -21.12
CA ALA A 748 -9.13 2.19 -20.69
C ALA A 748 -7.92 1.33 -21.08
N THR A 749 -7.50 0.42 -20.21
CA THR A 749 -6.48 -0.58 -20.55
C THR A 749 -7.11 -1.97 -20.66
N THR A 750 -6.63 -2.80 -21.57
CA THR A 750 -7.11 -4.19 -21.70
C THR A 750 -6.06 -5.11 -22.32
N HIS A 751 -6.14 -6.40 -21.97
CA HIS A 751 -5.53 -7.52 -22.68
C HIS A 751 -6.56 -8.38 -23.41
N SER A 752 -7.86 -8.02 -23.36
CA SER A 752 -8.91 -8.91 -23.84
C SER A 752 -9.25 -8.67 -25.32
N PRO A 753 -9.05 -9.67 -26.21
CA PRO A 753 -9.56 -9.60 -27.58
C PRO A 753 -11.09 -9.51 -27.63
N LEU A 754 -11.80 -9.90 -26.55
CA LEU A 754 -13.25 -9.79 -26.45
C LEU A 754 -13.71 -8.34 -26.22
N VAL A 755 -12.90 -7.53 -25.54
CA VAL A 755 -13.16 -6.08 -25.39
C VAL A 755 -12.98 -5.38 -26.73
N LEU A 756 -11.92 -5.70 -27.48
CA LEU A 756 -11.71 -5.17 -28.83
C LEU A 756 -12.83 -5.57 -29.80
N ALA A 757 -13.18 -6.86 -29.84
CA ALA A 757 -14.30 -7.35 -30.65
C ALA A 757 -15.65 -6.70 -30.27
N SER A 758 -15.82 -6.24 -29.02
CA SER A 758 -17.03 -5.53 -28.59
C SER A 758 -17.17 -4.12 -29.17
N LEU A 759 -16.06 -3.46 -29.46
CA LEU A 759 -16.05 -2.09 -29.97
C LEU A 759 -16.26 -2.00 -31.49
N VAL A 760 -16.08 -3.10 -32.24
CA VAL A 760 -16.25 -3.13 -33.71
C VAL A 760 -17.51 -2.43 -34.24
N PRO A 761 -18.71 -2.55 -33.63
CA PRO A 761 -19.91 -1.87 -34.12
C PRO A 761 -20.02 -0.39 -33.73
N THR A 762 -19.18 0.10 -32.81
CA THR A 762 -19.33 1.40 -32.15
C THR A 762 -18.08 2.27 -32.16
N PHE A 763 -16.93 1.75 -32.58
CA PHE A 763 -15.66 2.48 -32.69
C PHE A 763 -15.72 3.53 -33.80
N ASP A 764 -15.22 4.72 -33.52
CA ASP A 764 -15.21 5.88 -34.41
C ASP A 764 -13.77 6.40 -34.53
N GLU A 765 -13.12 6.11 -35.66
CA GLU A 765 -11.72 6.50 -35.92
C GLU A 765 -11.46 8.02 -35.87
N GLN A 766 -12.50 8.87 -35.88
CA GLN A 766 -12.35 10.32 -35.70
C GLN A 766 -12.40 10.77 -34.23
N ARG A 767 -12.83 9.88 -33.32
CA ARG A 767 -13.15 10.22 -31.92
C ARG A 767 -12.58 9.26 -30.89
N ASP A 768 -12.07 8.12 -31.36
CA ASP A 768 -11.47 7.07 -30.55
C ASP A 768 -10.01 6.84 -30.96
N LYS A 769 -9.29 6.07 -30.15
CA LYS A 769 -7.90 5.69 -30.37
C LYS A 769 -7.61 4.30 -29.84
N LEU A 770 -6.73 3.61 -30.54
CA LEU A 770 -6.14 2.34 -30.11
C LEU A 770 -4.62 2.52 -30.06
N SER A 771 -4.04 2.34 -28.88
CA SER A 771 -2.59 2.45 -28.69
C SER A 771 -2.06 1.17 -28.03
N HIS A 772 -0.83 0.78 -28.35
CA HIS A 772 -0.21 -0.46 -27.90
C HIS A 772 1.20 -0.20 -27.37
N LEU A 773 1.46 -0.65 -26.14
CA LEU A 773 2.79 -0.69 -25.54
C LEU A 773 3.53 -1.94 -26.04
N ASP A 774 4.69 -1.74 -26.65
CA ASP A 774 5.49 -2.78 -27.29
C ASP A 774 6.96 -2.67 -26.85
N ILE A 775 7.71 -3.78 -26.87
CA ILE A 775 9.14 -3.80 -26.53
C ILE A 775 9.98 -3.81 -27.81
N HIS A 776 10.74 -2.74 -28.05
CA HIS A 776 11.69 -2.67 -29.17
C HIS A 776 13.12 -2.76 -28.64
N GLY A 777 13.65 -3.98 -28.64
CA GLY A 777 14.99 -4.28 -28.13
C GLY A 777 15.06 -4.26 -26.61
N ARG A 778 15.25 -3.07 -26.02
CA ARG A 778 15.23 -2.82 -24.56
C ARG A 778 14.33 -1.67 -24.15
N GLU A 779 13.75 -0.95 -25.12
CA GLU A 779 12.91 0.23 -24.89
C GLU A 779 11.44 -0.16 -24.98
N VAL A 780 10.63 0.34 -24.05
CA VAL A 780 9.17 0.24 -24.10
C VAL A 780 8.64 1.44 -24.87
N LEU A 781 7.92 1.20 -25.96
CA LEU A 781 7.38 2.23 -26.84
C LEU A 781 5.86 2.12 -26.88
N LEU A 782 5.17 3.26 -26.71
CA LEU A 782 3.75 3.38 -27.03
C LEU A 782 3.61 3.69 -28.52
N ARG A 783 2.70 2.99 -29.20
CA ARG A 783 2.40 3.21 -30.63
C ARG A 783 0.92 3.23 -30.88
N ASP A 784 0.46 4.17 -31.69
CA ASP A 784 -0.91 4.16 -32.18
C ASP A 784 -1.07 3.11 -33.29
N LEU A 785 -2.15 2.34 -33.18
CA LEU A 785 -2.52 1.30 -34.13
C LEU A 785 -3.72 1.77 -34.95
N PRO A 786 -3.70 1.61 -36.28
CA PRO A 786 -4.91 1.84 -37.08
C PRO A 786 -5.98 0.85 -36.65
N TRP A 787 -7.22 1.33 -36.53
CA TRP A 787 -8.34 0.45 -36.25
C TRP A 787 -8.55 -0.52 -37.42
N ALA A 788 -8.82 -1.79 -37.11
CA ALA A 788 -9.09 -2.80 -38.11
C ALA A 788 -10.07 -3.84 -37.55
N ASN A 789 -11.05 -4.22 -38.35
CA ASN A 789 -12.02 -5.24 -37.98
C ASN A 789 -11.46 -6.65 -38.24
N PHE A 790 -10.88 -7.28 -37.23
CA PHE A 790 -10.42 -8.68 -37.30
C PHE A 790 -11.55 -9.72 -37.08
N GLY A 791 -12.81 -9.28 -36.99
CA GLY A 791 -13.96 -10.16 -36.81
C GLY A 791 -14.08 -10.66 -35.37
N ASP A 792 -13.86 -11.95 -35.16
CA ASP A 792 -14.01 -12.61 -33.86
C ASP A 792 -12.74 -12.56 -32.99
N ALA A 793 -12.85 -13.02 -31.74
CA ALA A 793 -11.73 -13.01 -30.82
C ALA A 793 -10.51 -13.81 -31.31
N SER A 794 -10.70 -14.84 -32.15
CA SER A 794 -9.61 -15.63 -32.74
C SER A 794 -8.86 -14.84 -33.80
N GLY A 795 -9.58 -14.06 -34.61
CA GLY A 795 -9.01 -13.10 -35.55
C GLY A 795 -8.22 -11.99 -34.85
N TRP A 796 -8.74 -11.44 -33.74
CA TRP A 796 -7.99 -10.49 -32.92
C TRP A 796 -6.73 -11.13 -32.32
N LEU A 797 -6.83 -12.32 -31.71
CA LEU A 797 -5.68 -13.06 -31.14
C LEU A 797 -4.56 -13.34 -32.16
N THR A 798 -4.92 -13.61 -33.41
CA THR A 798 -3.97 -13.90 -34.51
C THR A 798 -3.59 -12.67 -35.34
N SER A 799 -4.10 -11.49 -34.99
CA SER A 799 -3.70 -10.23 -35.61
C SER A 799 -2.28 -9.80 -35.20
N THR A 800 -1.73 -8.79 -35.88
CA THR A 800 -0.47 -8.14 -35.50
C THR A 800 -0.52 -7.41 -34.15
N ILE A 801 -1.67 -7.36 -33.49
CA ILE A 801 -1.89 -6.68 -32.20
C ILE A 801 -1.54 -7.61 -31.03
N PHE A 802 -1.89 -8.89 -31.12
CA PHE A 802 -1.56 -9.91 -30.11
C PHE A 802 -0.47 -10.89 -30.58
N GLY A 803 -0.22 -10.97 -31.89
CA GLY A 803 0.93 -11.67 -32.47
C GLY A 803 0.91 -13.21 -32.38
N LEU A 804 -0.20 -13.84 -31.98
CA LEU A 804 -0.24 -15.30 -31.84
C LEU A 804 -0.27 -15.98 -33.22
N GLY A 805 0.52 -17.04 -33.39
CA GLY A 805 0.55 -17.82 -34.64
C GLY A 805 -0.74 -18.62 -34.88
N GLN A 806 -1.40 -19.05 -33.79
CA GLN A 806 -2.74 -19.67 -33.79
C GLN A 806 -3.53 -19.23 -32.54
N ALA A 807 -4.86 -19.23 -32.65
CA ALA A 807 -5.76 -19.09 -31.49
C ALA A 807 -6.05 -20.45 -30.82
N SER A 808 -5.06 -21.34 -30.77
CA SER A 808 -5.15 -22.71 -30.24
C SER A 808 -3.98 -23.01 -29.29
N SER A 809 -3.83 -24.25 -28.82
CA SER A 809 -2.73 -24.59 -27.90
C SER A 809 -1.37 -24.56 -28.60
N LEU A 810 -0.28 -24.40 -27.83
CA LEU A 810 1.08 -24.38 -28.37
C LEU A 810 1.46 -25.70 -29.06
N GLU A 811 0.90 -26.81 -28.59
CA GLU A 811 1.06 -28.14 -29.20
C GLU A 811 0.33 -28.21 -30.55
N ALA A 812 -0.89 -27.66 -30.64
CA ALA A 812 -1.62 -27.54 -31.89
C ALA A 812 -0.89 -26.65 -32.90
N GLU A 813 -0.36 -25.50 -32.46
CA GLU A 813 0.45 -24.63 -33.32
C GLU A 813 1.71 -25.34 -33.83
N ARG A 814 2.45 -26.03 -32.94
CA ARG A 814 3.62 -26.83 -33.33
C ARG A 814 3.28 -27.93 -34.33
N ALA A 815 2.20 -28.68 -34.10
CA ALA A 815 1.74 -29.74 -34.99
C ALA A 815 1.33 -29.19 -36.37
N ILE A 816 0.57 -28.09 -36.41
CA ILE A 816 0.17 -27.41 -37.66
C ILE A 816 1.38 -26.83 -38.39
N LYS A 817 2.36 -26.27 -37.68
CA LYS A 817 3.60 -25.74 -38.27
C LYS A 817 4.47 -26.85 -38.86
N ALA A 818 4.65 -27.96 -38.13
CA ALA A 818 5.35 -29.15 -38.61
C ALA A 818 4.67 -29.78 -39.83
N ALA A 819 3.33 -29.91 -39.80
CA ALA A 819 2.52 -30.38 -40.91
C ALA A 819 2.71 -29.51 -42.17
N ARG A 820 2.65 -28.18 -42.01
CA ARG A 820 2.91 -27.25 -43.13
C ARG A 820 4.35 -27.29 -43.62
N ALA A 821 5.34 -27.60 -42.77
CA ALA A 821 6.75 -27.69 -43.14
C ALA A 821 7.05 -28.98 -43.94
N ILE A 822 6.63 -30.15 -43.42
CA ILE A 822 6.82 -31.43 -44.12
C ILE A 822 6.05 -31.48 -45.44
N MET A 823 4.86 -30.86 -45.52
CA MET A 823 4.11 -30.70 -46.76
C MET A 823 4.80 -29.81 -47.81
N ARG A 824 5.71 -28.92 -47.39
CA ARG A 824 6.54 -28.09 -48.26
C ARG A 824 7.88 -28.72 -48.61
N GLY A 825 8.19 -29.90 -48.06
CA GLY A 825 9.48 -30.58 -48.25
C GLY A 825 10.63 -29.96 -47.43
N GLU A 826 10.33 -29.28 -46.33
CA GLU A 826 11.34 -28.72 -45.42
C GLU A 826 12.00 -29.85 -44.60
N GLU A 827 13.33 -29.99 -44.67
CA GLU A 827 14.09 -31.07 -44.00
C GLU A 827 14.26 -30.85 -42.48
N GLN A 828 14.10 -29.62 -41.99
CA GLN A 828 14.20 -29.27 -40.57
C GLN A 828 12.80 -29.20 -39.94
N LEU A 829 12.42 -30.27 -39.25
CA LEU A 829 11.16 -30.35 -38.50
C LEU A 829 11.38 -30.11 -37.01
N PRO A 830 10.35 -29.68 -36.24
CA PRO A 830 10.47 -29.48 -34.80
C PRO A 830 10.79 -30.78 -34.04
N ASP A 831 11.57 -30.68 -32.97
CA ASP A 831 11.93 -31.82 -32.12
C ASP A 831 10.68 -32.59 -31.62
N GLY A 832 10.68 -33.91 -31.81
CA GLY A 832 9.54 -34.79 -31.49
C GLY A 832 8.43 -34.84 -32.55
N LEU A 833 8.56 -34.12 -33.66
CA LEU A 833 7.65 -34.12 -34.81
C LEU A 833 8.43 -34.42 -36.12
N ASP A 834 9.30 -35.42 -36.05
CA ASP A 834 10.30 -35.79 -37.06
C ASP A 834 9.75 -36.59 -38.27
N SER A 835 8.50 -37.04 -38.19
CA SER A 835 7.91 -37.99 -39.13
C SER A 835 6.43 -37.67 -39.37
N ALA A 836 5.94 -38.04 -40.57
CA ALA A 836 4.54 -37.82 -40.93
C ALA A 836 3.56 -38.51 -39.96
N GLN A 837 3.92 -39.68 -39.42
CA GLN A 837 3.13 -40.40 -38.41
C GLN A 837 3.12 -39.68 -37.05
N ALA A 838 4.26 -39.13 -36.61
CA ALA A 838 4.32 -38.36 -35.36
C ALA A 838 3.50 -37.06 -35.47
N ILE A 839 3.59 -36.37 -36.62
CA ILE A 839 2.80 -35.18 -36.91
C ILE A 839 1.30 -35.52 -36.98
N ASP A 840 0.90 -36.60 -37.65
CA ASP A 840 -0.50 -37.01 -37.73
C ASP A 840 -1.08 -37.33 -36.35
N ALA A 841 -0.36 -38.08 -35.51
CA ALA A 841 -0.77 -38.37 -34.13
C ALA A 841 -0.90 -37.09 -33.28
N ALA A 842 0.04 -36.14 -33.42
CA ALA A 842 -0.02 -34.86 -32.73
C ALA A 842 -1.21 -34.00 -33.21
N LEU A 843 -1.47 -33.94 -34.52
CA LEU A 843 -2.64 -33.25 -35.09
C LEU A 843 -3.95 -33.88 -34.57
N GLN A 844 -4.08 -35.21 -34.60
CA GLN A 844 -5.29 -35.90 -34.12
C GLN A 844 -5.57 -35.64 -32.63
N LEU A 845 -4.54 -35.45 -31.82
CA LEU A 845 -4.65 -35.17 -30.39
C LEU A 845 -5.00 -33.69 -30.09
N THR A 846 -4.51 -32.75 -30.91
CA THR A 846 -4.47 -31.33 -30.56
C THR A 846 -5.30 -30.41 -31.46
N VAL A 847 -5.70 -30.87 -32.65
CA VAL A 847 -6.38 -30.06 -33.66
C VAL A 847 -7.79 -30.58 -33.92
N ALA A 848 -8.79 -29.71 -33.78
CA ALA A 848 -10.19 -30.04 -34.00
C ALA A 848 -10.45 -30.62 -35.40
N PRO A 849 -11.36 -31.62 -35.57
CA PRO A 849 -11.64 -32.26 -36.86
C PRO A 849 -12.06 -31.30 -37.99
N GLU A 850 -12.64 -30.16 -37.62
CA GLU A 850 -13.16 -29.12 -38.52
C GLU A 850 -12.07 -28.14 -39.00
N HIS A 851 -10.85 -28.24 -38.48
CA HIS A 851 -9.78 -27.29 -38.80
C HIS A 851 -9.29 -27.44 -40.26
N PRO A 852 -9.15 -26.34 -41.04
CA PRO A 852 -8.81 -26.41 -42.48
C PRO A 852 -7.48 -27.10 -42.84
N ILE A 853 -6.58 -27.34 -41.86
CA ILE A 853 -5.36 -28.12 -42.11
C ILE A 853 -5.67 -29.55 -42.59
N TRP A 854 -6.80 -30.13 -42.14
CA TRP A 854 -7.14 -31.51 -42.42
C TRP A 854 -7.40 -31.80 -43.89
N ASP A 855 -7.93 -30.83 -44.64
CA ASP A 855 -8.18 -31.00 -46.08
C ASP A 855 -6.88 -31.22 -46.85
N HIS A 856 -5.88 -30.39 -46.56
CA HIS A 856 -4.54 -30.51 -47.14
C HIS A 856 -3.77 -31.71 -46.58
N TRP A 857 -3.83 -31.94 -45.27
CA TRP A 857 -3.08 -33.00 -44.59
C TRP A 857 -3.54 -34.41 -45.00
N LYS A 858 -4.86 -34.65 -45.10
CA LYS A 858 -5.41 -35.94 -45.57
C LYS A 858 -5.03 -36.24 -47.01
N ILE A 859 -4.85 -35.22 -47.87
CA ILE A 859 -4.35 -35.39 -49.24
C ILE A 859 -2.85 -35.74 -49.22
N PHE A 860 -2.04 -35.03 -48.42
CA PHE A 860 -0.62 -35.33 -48.26
C PHE A 860 -0.38 -36.77 -47.77
N MET A 861 -1.07 -37.19 -46.70
CA MET A 861 -0.95 -38.55 -46.15
C MET A 861 -1.37 -39.65 -47.14
N ARG A 862 -2.36 -39.38 -48.01
CA ARG A 862 -2.73 -40.30 -49.09
C ARG A 862 -1.66 -40.43 -50.18
N ASN A 863 -0.92 -39.36 -50.47
CA ASN A 863 0.17 -39.36 -51.44
C ASN A 863 1.49 -39.94 -50.87
N GLN A 864 1.58 -40.08 -49.54
CA GLN A 864 2.68 -40.73 -48.82
C GLN A 864 2.45 -42.24 -48.59
N ALA A 865 1.24 -42.75 -48.87
CA ALA A 865 0.95 -44.17 -48.81
C ALA A 865 1.55 -44.90 -50.05
N PRO A 866 2.22 -46.06 -49.87
CA PRO A 866 2.91 -46.78 -50.94
C PRO A 866 1.97 -47.51 -51.92
#